data_AF-A0A9N9N8Y8-F1
#
_entry.id   AF-A0A9N9N8Y8-F1
#
_cell.length_a   1.000
_cell.length_b   1.000
_cell.length_c   1.000
_cell.angle_alpha   90.00
_cell.angle_beta   90.00
_cell.angle_gamma   90.00
#
_symmetry.space_group_name_H-M   'P 1'
#
loop_
_entity.id
_entity.type
_entity.pdbx_description
1 polymer ?
#
loop_
_entity_poly.entity_id
_entity_poly.type
_entity_poly.pdbx_seq_one_letter_code
_entity_poly.pdbx_strand_id
1 'polypeptide(L)'
;MYKNISNRGEVTKEKIKNAVEKGTYTFERTGNDEFSVTLTYPSRVEKVKPYSLSDLQDLRGRALLIAKPSVRIDIDVDTEEHRARAMIMDEFVRQVDIVHEICNVGTKIIQVGHFGYRQFKKEISDDNKMNELADLLKKLKDELKEWEEIVNRAQRDHYYLTFFPARYILAFLDYFTGDEKKNKENCEILIQFVNRSARMLPKKGAFGFSRKNNDHYLVLCEIGAKLKNTFGNIPIQPKPLKTKGELVTSDIVLNGKLFVASCDNKSLVPNIIMSVYANHGNYPEPWQILICKSTTTMEELSIFLMRCFLASDNGYKNHLFCIANLELLEFDLQYSLVNNIRSLREKHNDYLLALICCQEAGVHHHILDQFSQDVVITNGLGVETMKDIYQQLCPYAVCVSSDLSGQGKSEWIRQSSYKKQIVPRSFLISDGVNFSRLVHQLKELNLRKVESLHINIVSADNYNDVNMFLFELLTLGFVYSDVDITCLPQTSIFIEVASTIGQQLLKLLPITGYLLKQHLSWDIRNLIISQEIHSPIQVVCQYLDALDQNQIDSRDILFRGEGSVNKNLPTIRCQELVAKYFFNQNADNISSFRFVEIFVSVLADQLIRLSLSSYFRVENLKQMVEEEKLRSTLVEKLLEVSKDFATRSVHAKATQLKSIEVDSLDSIEINVKSWDDSNHLLVFFMSQNPDSICALYRDKNKVDKNSLTNRPQKLKRNRYPIEGPGYPSIQMRCIVLALCLCYQSRIYDQEE
;
A
#
# COMPACT_ATOMS: atom_id res chain seq x y z
N MET A 1 40.82 19.74 -19.74
CA MET A 1 39.58 20.12 -19.00
C MET A 1 39.11 21.54 -19.34
N TYR A 2 39.92 22.59 -19.14
CA TYR A 2 39.58 23.99 -19.50
C TYR A 2 39.20 24.21 -20.99
N LYS A 3 39.91 23.58 -21.95
CA LYS A 3 39.56 23.62 -23.39
C LYS A 3 38.19 22.98 -23.72
N ASN A 4 37.77 21.95 -23.00
CA ASN A 4 36.47 21.30 -23.20
C ASN A 4 35.30 22.13 -22.63
N ILE A 5 35.57 22.99 -21.65
CA ILE A 5 34.59 23.90 -21.05
C ILE A 5 34.41 25.15 -21.93
N SER A 6 35.49 25.65 -22.55
CA SER A 6 35.44 26.80 -23.47
C SER A 6 34.88 26.47 -24.87
N ASN A 7 34.97 25.20 -25.32
CA ASN A 7 34.55 24.76 -26.66
C ASN A 7 33.44 23.68 -26.64
N ARG A 8 32.49 23.76 -25.69
CA ARG A 8 31.42 22.75 -25.53
C ARG A 8 30.61 22.49 -26.81
N GLY A 9 30.40 23.51 -27.63
CA GLY A 9 29.72 23.39 -28.93
C GLY A 9 30.49 22.51 -29.92
N GLU A 10 31.79 22.74 -30.08
CA GLU A 10 32.66 21.97 -31.00
C GLU A 10 32.81 20.51 -30.56
N VAL A 11 32.91 20.25 -29.26
CA VAL A 11 32.92 18.88 -28.72
C VAL A 11 31.62 18.13 -29.04
N THR A 12 30.47 18.83 -29.03
CA THR A 12 29.17 18.24 -29.37
C THR A 12 29.08 17.92 -30.86
N LYS A 13 29.56 18.83 -31.71
CA LYS A 13 29.63 18.59 -33.17
C LYS A 13 30.52 17.41 -33.52
N GLU A 14 31.67 17.29 -32.87
CA GLU A 14 32.61 16.17 -33.07
C GLU A 14 32.00 14.83 -32.65
N LYS A 15 31.22 14.79 -31.55
CA LYS A 15 30.48 13.60 -31.14
C LYS A 15 29.45 13.17 -32.17
N ILE A 16 28.64 14.12 -32.68
CA ILE A 16 27.61 13.85 -33.70
C ILE A 16 28.28 13.36 -34.99
N LYS A 17 29.36 14.00 -35.43
CA LYS A 17 30.13 13.56 -36.59
C LYS A 17 30.64 12.13 -36.43
N ASN A 18 31.24 11.80 -35.29
CA ASN A 18 31.71 10.44 -35.01
C ASN A 18 30.55 9.43 -34.91
N ALA A 19 29.39 9.83 -34.39
CA ALA A 19 28.19 9.00 -34.36
C ALA A 19 27.71 8.66 -35.78
N VAL A 20 27.63 9.64 -36.67
CA VAL A 20 27.19 9.43 -38.06
C VAL A 20 28.22 8.59 -38.83
N GLU A 21 29.49 8.98 -38.81
CA GLU A 21 30.53 8.35 -39.64
C GLU A 21 30.97 6.99 -39.08
N LYS A 22 31.17 6.87 -37.76
CA LYS A 22 31.83 5.71 -37.12
C LYS A 22 30.97 5.01 -36.07
N GLY A 23 29.74 5.49 -35.87
CA GLY A 23 28.79 4.90 -34.92
C GLY A 23 28.31 3.53 -35.36
N THR A 24 28.16 2.63 -34.39
CA THR A 24 27.46 1.36 -34.47
C THR A 24 26.27 1.40 -33.52
N TYR A 25 25.05 1.24 -34.05
CA TYR A 25 23.84 1.06 -33.25
C TYR A 25 23.69 -0.42 -32.91
N THR A 26 23.51 -0.73 -31.63
CA THR A 26 23.19 -2.08 -31.15
C THR A 26 21.81 -2.05 -30.54
N PHE A 27 20.88 -2.78 -31.14
CA PHE A 27 19.52 -2.99 -30.65
C PHE A 27 19.43 -4.32 -29.95
N GLU A 28 18.84 -4.35 -28.75
CA GLU A 28 18.67 -5.58 -27.98
C GLU A 28 17.40 -5.55 -27.14
N ARG A 29 16.88 -6.73 -26.82
CA ARG A 29 15.83 -6.87 -25.81
C ARG A 29 16.43 -6.81 -24.41
N THR A 30 15.82 -6.00 -23.54
CA THR A 30 16.17 -5.95 -22.11
C THR A 30 15.26 -6.87 -21.28
N GLY A 31 15.63 -7.09 -20.02
CA GLY A 31 14.85 -7.92 -19.08
C GLY A 31 13.49 -7.35 -18.69
N ASN A 32 13.20 -6.08 -19.00
CA ASN A 32 11.95 -5.39 -18.66
C ASN A 32 10.92 -5.42 -19.81
N ASP A 33 11.06 -6.34 -20.76
CA ASP A 33 10.23 -6.40 -21.98
C ASP A 33 10.31 -5.13 -22.86
N GLU A 34 11.43 -4.39 -22.76
CA GLU A 34 11.71 -3.20 -23.55
C GLU A 34 12.78 -3.47 -24.62
N PHE A 35 12.70 -2.72 -25.71
CA PHE A 35 13.69 -2.71 -26.77
C PHE A 35 14.68 -1.56 -26.53
N SER A 36 15.92 -1.88 -26.18
CA SER A 36 16.97 -0.87 -25.95
C SER A 36 17.84 -0.67 -27.18
N VAL A 37 18.44 0.51 -27.25
CA VAL A 37 19.47 0.83 -28.22
C VAL A 37 20.67 1.44 -27.52
N THR A 38 21.86 1.05 -27.96
CA THR A 38 23.12 1.69 -27.57
C THR A 38 23.91 2.06 -28.82
N LEU A 39 24.46 3.27 -28.84
CA LEU A 39 25.38 3.70 -29.88
C LEU A 39 26.81 3.68 -29.35
N THR A 40 27.73 3.08 -30.10
CA THR A 40 29.16 3.06 -29.79
C THR A 40 29.98 3.49 -31.00
N TYR A 41 31.13 4.12 -30.79
CA TYR A 41 32.10 4.37 -31.87
C TYR A 41 33.53 4.28 -31.33
N PRO A 42 34.52 3.89 -32.17
CA PRO A 42 35.91 3.78 -31.75
C PRO A 42 36.46 5.15 -31.32
N SER A 43 37.03 5.23 -30.12
CA SER A 43 37.73 6.42 -29.60
C SER A 43 39.20 6.11 -29.39
N ARG A 44 40.08 7.11 -29.55
CA ARG A 44 41.54 6.97 -29.30
C ARG A 44 41.89 6.76 -27.82
N VAL A 45 40.90 6.84 -26.92
CA VAL A 45 41.02 6.58 -25.48
C VAL A 45 40.36 5.22 -25.20
N GLU A 46 41.06 4.31 -24.52
CA GLU A 46 40.78 2.87 -24.36
C GLU A 46 39.37 2.45 -23.88
N LYS A 47 38.47 3.38 -23.52
CA LYS A 47 37.06 3.07 -23.19
C LYS A 47 36.11 3.65 -24.24
N VAL A 48 35.53 2.76 -25.04
CA VAL A 48 34.36 3.05 -25.88
C VAL A 48 33.19 3.38 -24.95
N LYS A 49 32.75 4.64 -24.92
CA LYS A 49 31.59 5.05 -24.12
C LYS A 49 30.31 4.73 -24.91
N PRO A 50 29.42 3.87 -24.40
CA PRO A 50 28.09 3.67 -25.00
C PRO A 50 27.20 4.89 -24.72
N TYR A 51 26.42 5.28 -25.72
CA TYR A 51 25.38 6.29 -25.62
C TYR A 51 24.02 5.60 -25.56
N SER A 52 23.23 5.88 -24.54
CA SER A 52 21.86 5.36 -24.40
C SER A 52 20.86 6.12 -25.29
N LEU A 53 19.63 5.63 -25.37
CA LEU A 53 18.53 6.34 -26.06
C LEU A 53 18.34 7.77 -25.53
N SER A 54 18.42 7.98 -24.22
CA SER A 54 18.30 9.32 -23.61
C SER A 54 19.47 10.24 -24.00
N ASP A 55 20.68 9.68 -24.10
CA ASP A 55 21.84 10.45 -24.57
C ASP A 55 21.67 10.85 -26.04
N LEU A 56 21.13 9.96 -26.87
CA LEU A 56 20.83 10.24 -28.28
C LEU A 56 19.75 11.32 -28.43
N GLN A 57 18.72 11.33 -27.57
CA GLN A 57 17.70 12.39 -27.55
C GLN A 57 18.27 13.76 -27.21
N ASP A 58 19.15 13.84 -26.20
CA ASP A 58 19.83 15.09 -25.85
C ASP A 58 20.72 15.58 -27.01
N LEU A 59 21.49 14.68 -27.63
CA LEU A 59 22.30 15.01 -28.81
C LEU A 59 21.44 15.45 -30.00
N ARG A 60 20.29 14.81 -30.23
CA ARG A 60 19.32 15.20 -31.27
C ARG A 60 18.77 16.60 -31.03
N GLY A 61 18.37 16.92 -29.80
CA GLY A 61 17.90 18.26 -29.43
C GLY A 61 18.95 19.34 -29.70
N ARG A 62 20.22 19.03 -29.40
CA ARG A 62 21.35 19.92 -29.69
C ARG A 62 21.66 20.02 -31.18
N ALA A 63 21.59 18.91 -31.92
CA ALA A 63 21.77 18.89 -33.38
C ALA A 63 20.76 19.80 -34.08
N LEU A 64 19.49 19.75 -33.68
CA LEU A 64 18.42 20.62 -34.20
C LEU A 64 18.68 22.11 -33.93
N LEU A 65 19.26 22.45 -32.78
CA LEU A 65 19.63 23.83 -32.46
C LEU A 65 20.84 24.31 -33.27
N ILE A 66 21.78 23.42 -33.56
CA ILE A 66 23.00 23.70 -34.34
C ILE A 66 22.69 23.79 -35.85
N ALA A 67 21.72 23.02 -36.34
CA ALA A 67 21.31 22.99 -37.74
C ALA A 67 20.48 24.22 -38.16
N LYS A 68 19.85 24.93 -37.21
CA LYS A 68 19.11 26.16 -37.52
C LYS A 68 20.07 27.27 -37.99
N PRO A 69 19.83 27.90 -39.15
CA PRO A 69 20.62 29.04 -39.57
C PRO A 69 20.40 30.19 -38.58
N SER A 70 21.48 30.70 -37.99
CA SER A 70 21.47 31.94 -37.23
C SER A 70 20.90 33.06 -38.10
N VAL A 71 19.83 33.70 -37.62
CA VAL A 71 19.25 34.89 -38.25
C VAL A 71 20.35 35.94 -38.41
N ARG A 72 20.66 36.26 -39.67
CA ARG A 72 21.37 37.45 -40.19
C ARG A 72 22.48 38.01 -39.30
N ILE A 73 23.71 37.55 -39.51
CA ILE A 73 24.88 38.44 -39.45
C ILE A 73 25.75 38.10 -40.67
N ASP A 74 25.81 39.03 -41.61
CA ASP A 74 26.73 39.02 -42.74
C ASP A 74 28.16 38.93 -42.22
N ILE A 75 28.89 37.87 -42.60
CA ILE A 75 30.36 37.82 -42.81
C ILE A 75 30.63 36.53 -43.61
N ASP A 76 31.41 36.66 -44.68
CA ASP A 76 31.98 35.59 -45.52
C ASP A 76 32.69 34.50 -44.69
N VAL A 77 31.96 33.48 -44.25
CA VAL A 77 32.53 32.23 -43.74
C VAL A 77 32.10 31.10 -44.66
N ASP A 78 33.11 30.43 -45.22
CA ASP A 78 33.09 29.30 -46.15
C ASP A 78 31.74 28.56 -46.22
N THR A 79 30.95 28.88 -47.26
CA THR A 79 29.54 28.45 -47.41
C THR A 79 29.40 26.93 -47.56
N GLU A 80 30.45 26.23 -48.00
CA GLU A 80 30.44 24.78 -48.20
C GLU A 80 30.68 23.99 -46.90
N GLU A 81 31.58 24.44 -46.02
CA GLU A 81 31.85 23.72 -44.77
C GLU A 81 30.66 23.82 -43.80
N HIS A 82 29.99 24.97 -43.77
CA HIS A 82 28.75 25.15 -43.01
C HIS A 82 27.61 24.28 -43.54
N ARG A 83 27.47 24.12 -44.86
CA ARG A 83 26.47 23.22 -45.47
C ARG A 83 26.76 21.75 -45.15
N ALA A 84 28.02 21.31 -45.29
CA ALA A 84 28.41 19.93 -44.97
C ALA A 84 28.16 19.59 -43.48
N ARG A 85 28.42 20.55 -42.58
CA ARG A 85 28.13 20.38 -41.14
C ARG A 85 26.63 20.29 -40.87
N ALA A 86 25.81 21.14 -41.50
CA ALA A 86 24.36 21.07 -41.38
C ALA A 86 23.81 19.72 -41.88
N MET A 87 24.31 19.22 -43.02
CA MET A 87 23.95 17.90 -43.54
C MET A 87 24.24 16.76 -42.55
N ILE A 88 25.40 16.77 -41.88
CA ILE A 88 25.74 15.76 -40.86
C ILE A 88 24.79 15.86 -39.65
N MET A 89 24.38 17.07 -39.24
CA MET A 89 23.43 17.25 -38.15
C MET A 89 22.04 16.73 -38.53
N ASP A 90 21.55 17.09 -39.71
CA ASP A 90 20.24 16.65 -40.22
C ASP A 90 20.19 15.13 -40.41
N GLU A 91 21.28 14.55 -40.91
CA GLU A 91 21.46 13.11 -41.05
C GLU A 91 21.42 12.41 -39.68
N PHE A 92 22.11 12.95 -38.67
CA PHE A 92 22.04 12.42 -37.31
C PHE A 92 20.62 12.50 -36.73
N VAL A 93 19.91 13.61 -36.93
CA VAL A 93 18.52 13.78 -36.47
C VAL A 93 17.62 12.70 -37.11
N ARG A 94 17.75 12.49 -38.42
CA ARG A 94 17.01 11.43 -39.13
C ARG A 94 17.34 10.03 -38.62
N GLN A 95 18.61 9.72 -38.36
CA GLN A 95 19.02 8.44 -37.77
C GLN A 95 18.33 8.24 -36.41
N VAL A 96 18.40 9.23 -35.53
CA VAL A 96 17.81 9.14 -34.19
C VAL A 96 16.28 9.05 -34.22
N ASP A 97 15.62 9.72 -35.17
CA ASP A 97 14.17 9.61 -35.37
C ASP A 97 13.76 8.18 -35.76
N ILE A 98 14.47 7.55 -36.70
CA ILE A 98 14.21 6.16 -37.10
C ILE A 98 14.55 5.20 -35.96
N VAL A 99 15.66 5.42 -35.25
CA VAL A 99 16.05 4.63 -34.06
C VAL A 99 14.95 4.68 -32.99
N HIS A 100 14.36 5.85 -32.75
CA HIS A 100 13.23 5.99 -31.84
C HIS A 100 12.02 5.16 -32.27
N GLU A 101 11.68 5.23 -33.56
CA GLU A 101 10.56 4.48 -34.09
C GLU A 101 10.82 2.97 -34.04
N ILE A 102 12.05 2.52 -34.31
CA ILE A 102 12.49 1.13 -34.15
C ILE A 102 12.30 0.68 -32.70
N CYS A 103 12.75 1.46 -31.70
CA CYS A 103 12.56 1.10 -30.30
C CYS A 103 11.08 1.01 -29.92
N ASN A 104 10.25 1.92 -30.44
CA ASN A 104 8.80 1.91 -30.20
C ASN A 104 8.13 0.68 -30.80
N VAL A 105 8.40 0.36 -32.08
CA VAL A 105 7.82 -0.81 -32.76
C VAL A 105 8.38 -2.11 -32.16
N GLY A 106 9.69 -2.17 -31.89
CA GLY A 106 10.34 -3.31 -31.26
C GLY A 106 9.79 -3.63 -29.87
N THR A 107 9.51 -2.59 -29.07
CA THR A 107 8.86 -2.75 -27.76
C THR A 107 7.44 -3.30 -27.93
N LYS A 108 6.66 -2.79 -28.89
CA LYS A 108 5.33 -3.33 -29.19
C LYS A 108 5.38 -4.81 -29.57
N ILE A 109 6.31 -5.22 -30.44
CA ILE A 109 6.49 -6.63 -30.85
C ILE A 109 6.77 -7.55 -29.66
N ILE A 110 7.61 -7.10 -28.71
CA ILE A 110 7.91 -7.85 -27.49
C ILE A 110 6.65 -7.95 -26.61
N GLN A 111 5.92 -6.84 -26.45
CA GLN A 111 4.70 -6.77 -25.62
C GLN A 111 3.57 -7.67 -26.16
N VAL A 112 3.35 -7.70 -27.48
CA VAL A 112 2.39 -8.62 -28.14
C VAL A 112 2.90 -10.06 -28.21
N GLY A 113 4.03 -10.36 -27.57
CA GLY A 113 4.51 -11.72 -27.33
C GLY A 113 5.01 -12.46 -28.56
N HIS A 114 5.60 -11.78 -29.54
CA HIS A 114 6.11 -12.45 -30.74
C HIS A 114 7.19 -13.49 -30.41
N PHE A 115 7.03 -14.73 -30.88
CA PHE A 115 7.91 -15.86 -30.53
C PHE A 115 9.38 -15.64 -30.93
N GLY A 116 9.61 -15.07 -32.12
CA GLY A 116 10.95 -14.76 -32.64
C GLY A 116 11.73 -13.67 -31.89
N TYR A 117 11.07 -12.83 -31.08
CA TYR A 117 11.71 -11.69 -30.38
C TYR A 117 11.97 -11.98 -28.89
N ARG A 118 11.94 -13.26 -28.52
CA ARG A 118 12.35 -13.74 -27.19
C ARG A 118 13.81 -13.44 -26.88
N GLN A 119 14.67 -13.55 -27.90
CA GLN A 119 16.06 -13.15 -27.87
C GLN A 119 16.33 -12.36 -29.16
N PHE A 120 16.51 -11.05 -29.03
CA PHE A 120 16.80 -10.19 -30.17
C PHE A 120 18.06 -9.39 -29.90
N LYS A 121 18.99 -9.44 -30.85
CA LYS A 121 20.17 -8.57 -30.91
C LYS A 121 20.49 -8.26 -32.37
N LYS A 122 20.65 -6.99 -32.71
CA LYS A 122 21.04 -6.54 -34.06
C LYS A 122 21.99 -5.36 -33.97
N GLU A 123 23.10 -5.46 -34.69
CA GLU A 123 24.11 -4.40 -34.80
C GLU A 123 24.07 -3.80 -36.22
N ILE A 124 24.22 -2.48 -36.34
CA ILE A 124 24.22 -1.70 -37.59
C ILE A 124 25.40 -0.73 -37.53
N SER A 125 26.44 -0.94 -38.36
CA SER A 125 27.73 -0.24 -38.30
C SER A 125 28.22 0.39 -39.62
N ASP A 126 27.55 0.14 -40.74
CA ASP A 126 28.16 0.29 -42.07
C ASP A 126 27.86 1.64 -42.75
N ASP A 127 28.55 1.96 -43.85
CA ASP A 127 28.39 3.20 -44.64
C ASP A 127 26.95 3.41 -45.15
N ASN A 128 26.12 2.36 -45.13
CA ASN A 128 24.72 2.36 -45.53
C ASN A 128 23.73 2.39 -44.35
N LYS A 129 24.17 2.87 -43.18
CA LYS A 129 23.43 2.94 -41.90
C LYS A 129 21.96 3.35 -42.03
N MET A 130 21.66 4.38 -42.81
CA MET A 130 20.28 4.86 -42.97
C MET A 130 19.35 3.86 -43.65
N ASN A 131 19.83 3.19 -44.70
CA ASN A 131 19.01 2.22 -45.41
C ASN A 131 18.81 0.98 -44.54
N GLU A 132 19.83 0.51 -43.81
CA GLU A 132 19.67 -0.60 -42.87
C GLU A 132 18.72 -0.28 -41.71
N LEU A 133 18.75 0.95 -41.18
CA LEU A 133 17.80 1.41 -40.17
C LEU A 133 16.37 1.43 -40.75
N ALA A 134 16.19 1.97 -41.96
CA ALA A 134 14.88 2.00 -42.63
C ALA A 134 14.36 0.59 -42.94
N ASP A 135 15.23 -0.32 -43.39
CA ASP A 135 14.90 -1.71 -43.68
C ASP A 135 14.55 -2.47 -42.40
N LEU A 136 15.27 -2.25 -41.30
CA LEU A 136 14.93 -2.83 -40.00
C LEU A 136 13.58 -2.32 -39.51
N LEU A 137 13.32 -1.01 -39.57
CA LEU A 137 12.04 -0.45 -39.17
C LEU A 137 10.89 -1.03 -40.00
N LYS A 138 11.06 -1.10 -41.33
CA LYS A 138 10.06 -1.69 -42.23
C LYS A 138 9.81 -3.16 -41.89
N LYS A 139 10.87 -3.94 -41.73
CA LYS A 139 10.79 -5.35 -41.32
C LYS A 139 10.01 -5.51 -40.01
N LEU A 140 10.32 -4.71 -38.99
CA LEU A 140 9.62 -4.78 -37.71
C LEU A 140 8.13 -4.42 -37.85
N LYS A 141 7.79 -3.40 -38.64
CA LYS A 141 6.37 -3.05 -38.89
C LYS A 141 5.61 -4.14 -39.63
N ASP A 142 6.23 -4.73 -40.65
CA ASP A 142 5.63 -5.82 -41.43
C ASP A 142 5.42 -7.06 -40.57
N GLU A 143 6.43 -7.45 -39.77
CA GLU A 143 6.33 -8.60 -38.84
C GLU A 143 5.34 -8.35 -37.70
N LEU A 144 5.23 -7.13 -37.17
CA LEU A 144 4.22 -6.78 -36.17
C LEU A 144 2.81 -6.97 -36.74
N LYS A 145 2.56 -6.46 -37.96
CA LYS A 145 1.26 -6.58 -38.61
C LYS A 145 0.92 -8.04 -38.94
N GLU A 146 1.87 -8.79 -39.49
CA GLU A 146 1.71 -10.21 -39.78
C GLU A 146 1.40 -11.00 -38.49
N TRP A 147 2.11 -10.71 -37.41
CA TRP A 147 1.89 -11.34 -36.12
C TRP A 147 0.52 -11.04 -35.54
N GLU A 148 0.07 -9.78 -35.59
CA GLU A 148 -1.29 -9.40 -35.17
C GLU A 148 -2.35 -10.16 -35.98
N GLU A 149 -2.16 -10.33 -37.29
CA GLU A 149 -3.07 -11.12 -38.14
C GLU A 149 -3.07 -12.61 -37.75
N ILE A 150 -1.89 -13.20 -37.49
CA ILE A 150 -1.72 -14.59 -37.04
C ILE A 150 -2.42 -14.82 -35.69
N VAL A 151 -2.17 -13.95 -34.71
CA VAL A 151 -2.77 -14.05 -33.37
C VAL A 151 -4.28 -13.89 -33.44
N ASN A 152 -4.77 -12.87 -34.16
CA ASN A 152 -6.21 -12.65 -34.35
C ASN A 152 -6.89 -13.85 -35.01
N ARG A 153 -6.26 -14.46 -36.02
CA ARG A 153 -6.77 -15.67 -36.66
C ARG A 153 -6.81 -16.84 -35.67
N ALA A 154 -5.73 -17.08 -34.94
CA ALA A 154 -5.66 -18.18 -33.98
C ALA A 154 -6.70 -18.04 -32.86
N GLN A 155 -6.94 -16.81 -32.37
CA GLN A 155 -7.96 -16.53 -31.35
C GLN A 155 -9.39 -16.75 -31.85
N ARG A 156 -9.69 -16.46 -33.12
CA ARG A 156 -10.99 -16.79 -33.73
C ARG A 156 -11.19 -18.30 -33.84
N ASP A 157 -10.17 -19.02 -34.28
CA ASP A 157 -10.25 -20.48 -34.48
C ASP A 157 -10.20 -21.26 -33.15
N HIS A 158 -9.60 -20.68 -32.12
CA HIS A 158 -9.46 -21.27 -30.79
C HIS A 158 -9.88 -20.29 -29.69
N TYR A 159 -11.18 -20.28 -29.39
CA TYR A 159 -11.80 -19.38 -28.40
C TYR A 159 -11.09 -19.33 -27.04
N TYR A 160 -10.52 -20.44 -26.54
CA TYR A 160 -9.82 -20.44 -25.24
C TYR A 160 -8.54 -19.60 -25.21
N LEU A 161 -7.98 -19.20 -26.37
CA LEU A 161 -6.89 -18.23 -26.44
C LEU A 161 -7.36 -16.81 -26.08
N THR A 162 -8.66 -16.51 -26.23
CA THR A 162 -9.21 -15.19 -25.92
C THR A 162 -9.25 -14.88 -24.41
N PHE A 163 -8.94 -15.83 -23.54
CA PHE A 163 -8.87 -15.59 -22.09
C PHE A 163 -7.53 -15.00 -21.65
N PHE A 164 -6.51 -15.01 -22.51
CA PHE A 164 -5.14 -14.72 -22.13
C PHE A 164 -4.46 -13.76 -23.12
N PRO A 165 -3.93 -12.62 -22.64
CA PRO A 165 -2.95 -11.84 -23.38
C PRO A 165 -1.74 -12.68 -23.85
N ALA A 166 -1.08 -12.23 -24.90
CA ALA A 166 0.02 -12.93 -25.54
C ALA A 166 1.17 -13.27 -24.57
N ARG A 167 1.47 -12.37 -23.62
CA ARG A 167 2.47 -12.62 -22.56
C ARG A 167 2.20 -13.90 -21.76
N TYR A 168 0.94 -14.23 -21.50
CA TYR A 168 0.55 -15.45 -20.78
C TYR A 168 0.49 -16.67 -21.69
N ILE A 169 0.21 -16.49 -22.98
CA ILE A 169 0.38 -17.54 -23.99
C ILE A 169 1.85 -17.99 -24.05
N LEU A 170 2.81 -17.09 -23.87
CA LEU A 170 4.23 -17.45 -23.75
C LEU A 170 4.52 -18.31 -22.52
N ALA A 171 3.88 -18.06 -21.39
CA ALA A 171 4.01 -18.89 -20.20
C ALA A 171 3.50 -20.32 -20.44
N PHE A 172 2.39 -20.47 -21.17
CA PHE A 172 1.89 -21.79 -21.59
C PHE A 172 2.84 -22.47 -22.58
N LEU A 173 3.38 -21.73 -23.55
CA LEU A 173 4.38 -22.26 -24.48
C LEU A 173 5.59 -22.82 -23.72
N ASP A 174 6.10 -22.07 -22.75
CA ASP A 174 7.24 -22.47 -21.92
C ASP A 174 6.91 -23.66 -21.02
N TYR A 175 5.70 -23.71 -20.45
CA TYR A 175 5.26 -24.86 -19.66
C TYR A 175 5.19 -26.12 -20.51
N PHE A 176 4.63 -26.04 -21.71
CA PHE A 176 4.48 -27.17 -22.61
C PHE A 176 5.80 -27.59 -23.28
N THR A 177 6.76 -26.68 -23.49
CA THR A 177 8.07 -26.97 -24.12
C THR A 177 9.23 -27.23 -23.14
N GLY A 178 9.22 -26.57 -21.97
CA GLY A 178 10.34 -26.51 -21.03
C GLY A 178 10.16 -27.30 -19.72
N ASP A 179 10.93 -26.93 -18.69
CA ASP A 179 10.96 -27.57 -17.37
C ASP A 179 9.70 -27.24 -16.55
N GLU A 180 9.01 -28.29 -16.08
CA GLU A 180 7.67 -28.22 -15.48
C GLU A 180 7.61 -27.33 -14.24
N LYS A 181 8.68 -27.23 -13.46
CA LYS A 181 8.60 -26.61 -12.12
C LYS A 181 8.52 -25.08 -12.14
N LYS A 182 9.15 -24.41 -13.10
CA LYS A 182 9.29 -22.94 -13.06
C LYS A 182 7.98 -22.20 -13.38
N ASN A 183 7.18 -22.74 -14.31
CA ASN A 183 6.00 -22.05 -14.85
C ASN A 183 4.67 -22.72 -14.47
N LYS A 184 4.69 -23.83 -13.72
CA LYS A 184 3.47 -24.55 -13.33
C LYS A 184 2.54 -23.70 -12.47
N GLU A 185 3.06 -23.01 -11.47
CA GLU A 185 2.26 -22.19 -10.56
C GLU A 185 1.55 -21.05 -11.31
N ASN A 186 2.27 -20.33 -12.17
CA ASN A 186 1.68 -19.30 -13.03
C ASN A 186 0.60 -19.86 -13.96
N CYS A 187 0.86 -20.99 -14.64
CA CYS A 187 -0.13 -21.61 -15.51
C CYS A 187 -1.35 -22.12 -14.73
N GLU A 188 -1.15 -22.65 -13.51
CA GLU A 188 -2.24 -23.07 -12.62
C GLU A 188 -3.13 -21.88 -12.21
N ILE A 189 -2.55 -20.73 -11.86
CA ILE A 189 -3.31 -19.52 -11.56
C ILE A 189 -4.09 -19.04 -12.79
N LEU A 190 -3.47 -19.06 -13.97
CA LEU A 190 -4.11 -18.64 -15.22
C LEU A 190 -5.30 -19.53 -15.62
N ILE A 191 -5.20 -20.86 -15.49
CA ILE A 191 -6.38 -21.71 -15.77
C ILE A 191 -7.47 -21.55 -14.71
N GLN A 192 -7.09 -21.27 -13.45
CA GLN A 192 -8.04 -21.03 -12.36
C GLN A 192 -8.79 -19.71 -12.53
N PHE A 193 -8.17 -18.72 -13.17
CA PHE A 193 -8.83 -17.46 -13.54
C PHE A 193 -10.04 -17.70 -14.46
N VAL A 194 -9.97 -18.68 -15.35
CA VAL A 194 -11.10 -19.08 -16.23
C VAL A 194 -12.06 -20.01 -15.51
N ASN A 195 -11.53 -21.01 -14.78
CA ASN A 195 -12.34 -21.95 -14.01
C ASN A 195 -11.58 -22.46 -12.79
N ARG A 196 -12.07 -22.15 -11.58
CA ARG A 196 -11.42 -22.50 -10.30
C ARG A 196 -11.20 -24.00 -10.08
N SER A 197 -12.01 -24.84 -10.72
CA SER A 197 -11.90 -26.30 -10.66
C SER A 197 -10.88 -26.87 -11.65
N ALA A 198 -10.37 -26.06 -12.57
CA ALA A 198 -9.36 -26.48 -13.54
C ALA A 198 -8.04 -26.86 -12.85
N ARG A 199 -7.40 -27.87 -13.43
CA ARG A 199 -6.09 -28.40 -13.02
C ARG A 199 -5.26 -28.62 -14.27
N MET A 200 -3.97 -28.28 -14.19
CA MET A 200 -3.06 -28.47 -15.32
C MET A 200 -2.91 -29.96 -15.62
N LEU A 201 -3.03 -30.32 -16.90
CA LEU A 201 -2.83 -31.69 -17.36
C LEU A 201 -1.33 -32.05 -17.24
N PRO A 202 -0.97 -33.18 -16.60
CA PRO A 202 0.42 -33.63 -16.54
C PRO A 202 0.91 -34.05 -17.94
N LYS A 203 2.20 -33.84 -18.24
CA LYS A 203 2.83 -34.30 -19.50
C LYS A 203 2.92 -35.84 -19.54
N LYS A 204 1.81 -36.55 -19.75
CA LYS A 204 1.87 -37.99 -20.10
C LYS A 204 2.01 -38.15 -21.61
N GLY A 205 3.24 -38.49 -22.04
CA GLY A 205 3.59 -39.26 -23.23
C GLY A 205 2.75 -39.10 -24.51
N ALA A 206 2.59 -37.86 -25.01
CA ALA A 206 2.17 -37.53 -26.39
C ALA A 206 2.06 -36.00 -26.65
N PHE A 207 2.30 -35.15 -25.63
CA PHE A 207 2.00 -33.70 -25.68
C PHE A 207 3.21 -32.78 -25.93
N GLY A 208 4.28 -33.29 -26.56
CA GLY A 208 5.31 -32.40 -27.11
C GLY A 208 4.75 -31.64 -28.31
N PHE A 209 5.06 -30.35 -28.47
CA PHE A 209 4.80 -29.68 -29.75
C PHE A 209 5.49 -30.48 -30.87
N SER A 210 4.90 -30.53 -32.06
CA SER A 210 5.60 -31.08 -33.21
C SER A 210 6.86 -30.24 -33.45
N ARG A 211 8.04 -30.75 -33.08
CA ARG A 211 9.36 -30.07 -33.13
C ARG A 211 9.76 -29.56 -34.53
N LYS A 212 8.89 -29.65 -35.54
CA LYS A 212 9.12 -29.25 -36.93
C LYS A 212 8.34 -28.01 -37.38
N ASN A 213 7.43 -27.45 -36.58
CA ASN A 213 6.63 -26.31 -37.02
C ASN A 213 7.33 -24.99 -36.67
N ASN A 214 8.05 -24.41 -37.62
CA ASN A 214 8.46 -22.99 -37.59
C ASN A 214 7.26 -22.04 -37.82
N ASP A 215 6.07 -22.59 -38.04
CA ASP A 215 4.84 -21.83 -38.24
C ASP A 215 4.24 -21.40 -36.90
N HIS A 216 4.32 -20.10 -36.63
CA HIS A 216 3.76 -19.46 -35.45
C HIS A 216 2.26 -19.73 -35.26
N TYR A 217 1.50 -19.79 -36.36
CA TYR A 217 0.07 -20.02 -36.32
C TYR A 217 -0.26 -21.42 -35.79
N LEU A 218 0.44 -22.44 -36.30
CA LEU A 218 0.24 -23.82 -35.85
C LEU A 218 0.60 -24.01 -34.37
N VAL A 219 1.64 -23.34 -33.89
CA VAL A 219 2.01 -23.36 -32.46
C VAL A 219 0.87 -22.79 -31.60
N LEU A 220 0.28 -21.66 -32.00
CA LEU A 220 -0.88 -21.08 -31.29
C LEU A 220 -2.09 -22.02 -31.32
N CYS A 221 -2.37 -22.65 -32.46
CA CYS A 221 -3.45 -23.65 -32.59
C CYS A 221 -3.23 -24.85 -31.66
N GLU A 222 -2.00 -25.35 -31.54
CA GLU A 222 -1.65 -26.45 -30.62
C GLU A 222 -1.85 -26.03 -29.14
N ILE A 223 -1.48 -24.80 -28.76
CA ILE A 223 -1.77 -24.26 -27.42
C ILE A 223 -3.27 -24.18 -27.20
N GLY A 224 -4.02 -23.61 -28.16
CA GLY A 224 -5.47 -23.47 -28.10
C GLY A 224 -6.18 -24.81 -27.94
N ALA A 225 -5.73 -25.86 -28.65
CA ALA A 225 -6.26 -27.22 -28.51
C ALA A 225 -5.96 -27.82 -27.12
N LYS A 226 -4.76 -27.62 -26.59
CA LYS A 226 -4.40 -28.08 -25.23
C LYS A 226 -5.21 -27.37 -24.15
N LEU A 227 -5.43 -26.06 -24.28
CA LEU A 227 -6.31 -25.30 -23.39
C LEU A 227 -7.76 -25.80 -23.49
N LYS A 228 -8.28 -25.99 -24.70
CA LYS A 228 -9.62 -26.56 -24.92
C LYS A 228 -9.77 -27.92 -24.23
N ASN A 229 -8.78 -28.81 -24.33
CA ASN A 229 -8.81 -30.11 -23.64
C ASN A 229 -8.75 -29.98 -22.12
N THR A 230 -8.10 -28.94 -21.60
CA THR A 230 -8.01 -28.67 -20.14
C THR A 230 -9.37 -28.26 -19.59
N PHE A 231 -10.16 -27.50 -20.35
CA PHE A 231 -11.49 -27.05 -19.95
C PHE A 231 -12.64 -27.94 -20.41
N GLY A 232 -12.45 -28.76 -21.46
CA GLY A 232 -13.53 -29.46 -22.16
C GLY A 232 -14.34 -30.46 -21.32
N ASN A 233 -13.76 -30.95 -20.22
CA ASN A 233 -14.45 -31.86 -19.29
C ASN A 233 -15.02 -31.14 -18.05
N ILE A 234 -14.84 -29.82 -17.95
CA ILE A 234 -15.24 -29.04 -16.77
C ILE A 234 -16.51 -28.27 -17.13
N PRO A 235 -17.60 -28.42 -16.36
CA PRO A 235 -18.84 -27.75 -16.68
C PRO A 235 -18.70 -26.23 -16.50
N ILE A 236 -19.22 -25.47 -17.47
CA ILE A 236 -19.37 -24.02 -17.39
C ILE A 236 -20.62 -23.77 -16.54
N GLN A 237 -20.45 -23.60 -15.23
CA GLN A 237 -21.57 -23.31 -14.32
C GLN A 237 -21.39 -21.91 -13.74
N PRO A 238 -22.23 -20.94 -14.14
CA PRO A 238 -22.20 -19.63 -13.52
C PRO A 238 -22.68 -19.76 -12.07
N LYS A 239 -22.06 -19.00 -11.17
CA LYS A 239 -22.49 -18.95 -9.77
C LYS A 239 -23.78 -18.11 -9.68
N PRO A 240 -24.93 -18.70 -9.31
CA PRO A 240 -26.19 -17.96 -9.27
C PRO A 240 -26.12 -16.85 -8.21
N LEU A 241 -26.61 -15.67 -8.57
CA LEU A 241 -26.78 -14.53 -7.69
C LEU A 241 -28.27 -14.35 -7.44
N LYS A 242 -28.68 -14.60 -6.20
CA LYS A 242 -30.04 -14.36 -5.74
C LYS A 242 -29.99 -13.31 -4.65
N THR A 243 -30.64 -12.18 -4.87
CA THR A 243 -30.78 -11.15 -3.85
C THR A 243 -32.23 -10.97 -3.44
N LYS A 244 -32.43 -10.60 -2.17
CA LYS A 244 -33.74 -10.22 -1.61
C LYS A 244 -34.06 -8.74 -1.82
N GLY A 245 -33.07 -7.93 -2.17
CA GLY A 245 -33.22 -6.49 -2.34
C GLY A 245 -33.81 -6.09 -3.70
N GLU A 246 -34.19 -4.83 -3.82
CA GLU A 246 -34.67 -4.25 -5.07
C GLU A 246 -33.53 -4.15 -6.09
N LEU A 247 -33.84 -4.55 -7.33
CA LEU A 247 -32.96 -4.44 -8.48
C LEU A 247 -33.24 -3.13 -9.22
N VAL A 248 -32.20 -2.58 -9.86
CA VAL A 248 -32.33 -1.38 -10.68
C VAL A 248 -32.79 -1.78 -12.08
N THR A 249 -34.05 -1.49 -12.42
CA THR A 249 -34.67 -1.93 -13.68
C THR A 249 -34.03 -1.31 -14.92
N SER A 250 -33.38 -0.17 -14.80
CA SER A 250 -32.65 0.46 -15.91
C SER A 250 -31.34 -0.24 -16.23
N ASP A 251 -30.76 -1.00 -15.29
CA ASP A 251 -29.43 -1.60 -15.41
C ASP A 251 -29.47 -2.99 -16.10
N ILE A 252 -30.47 -3.22 -16.95
CA ILE A 252 -30.68 -4.50 -17.65
C ILE A 252 -29.95 -4.47 -18.99
N VAL A 253 -29.05 -5.43 -19.20
CA VAL A 253 -28.38 -5.62 -20.49
C VAL A 253 -29.20 -6.55 -21.37
N LEU A 254 -29.63 -6.04 -22.52
CA LEU A 254 -30.40 -6.80 -23.49
C LEU A 254 -29.46 -7.45 -24.52
N ASN A 255 -29.76 -8.70 -24.87
CA ASN A 255 -28.99 -9.42 -25.88
C ASN A 255 -29.00 -8.69 -27.22
N GLY A 256 -27.83 -8.54 -27.84
CA GLY A 256 -27.62 -7.87 -29.12
C GLY A 256 -27.70 -6.34 -29.04
N LYS A 257 -27.82 -5.75 -27.85
CA LYS A 257 -27.78 -4.31 -27.63
C LYS A 257 -26.61 -3.94 -26.73
N LEU A 258 -25.99 -2.80 -27.03
CA LEU A 258 -24.96 -2.24 -26.18
C LEU A 258 -25.65 -1.58 -24.98
N PHE A 259 -25.08 -1.75 -23.79
CA PHE A 259 -25.49 -1.04 -22.59
C PHE A 259 -24.34 -0.15 -22.12
N VAL A 260 -24.57 1.14 -21.90
CA VAL A 260 -23.54 2.07 -21.44
C VAL A 260 -24.00 2.73 -20.15
N ALA A 261 -23.40 2.38 -19.02
CA ALA A 261 -23.65 3.05 -17.74
C ALA A 261 -22.77 4.31 -17.61
N SER A 262 -23.39 5.39 -17.16
CA SER A 262 -22.73 6.63 -16.79
C SER A 262 -22.96 6.94 -15.31
N CYS A 263 -21.89 7.33 -14.61
CA CYS A 263 -21.97 7.78 -13.22
C CYS A 263 -21.01 8.94 -12.93
N ASP A 264 -21.30 9.70 -11.87
CA ASP A 264 -20.50 10.89 -11.51
C ASP A 264 -19.49 10.60 -10.38
N ASN A 265 -19.46 9.37 -9.87
CA ASN A 265 -18.64 8.99 -8.72
C ASN A 265 -17.93 7.65 -8.95
N LYS A 266 -16.60 7.71 -9.13
CA LYS A 266 -15.72 6.55 -9.36
C LYS A 266 -15.82 5.49 -8.25
N SER A 267 -16.10 5.88 -7.01
CA SER A 267 -16.23 4.92 -5.90
C SER A 267 -17.45 3.99 -6.04
N LEU A 268 -18.40 4.32 -6.91
CA LEU A 268 -19.59 3.52 -7.18
C LEU A 268 -19.41 2.51 -8.32
N VAL A 269 -18.31 2.54 -9.08
CA VAL A 269 -18.09 1.60 -10.20
C VAL A 269 -18.24 0.14 -9.77
N PRO A 270 -17.67 -0.33 -8.63
CA PRO A 270 -17.95 -1.68 -8.11
C PRO A 270 -19.43 -1.98 -7.91
N ASN A 271 -20.20 -1.00 -7.41
CA ASN A 271 -21.64 -1.16 -7.18
C ASN A 271 -22.40 -1.28 -8.51
N ILE A 272 -22.07 -0.43 -9.49
CA ILE A 272 -22.69 -0.47 -10.82
C ILE A 272 -22.39 -1.80 -11.50
N ILE A 273 -21.15 -2.29 -11.46
CA ILE A 273 -20.82 -3.64 -11.96
C ILE A 273 -21.75 -4.67 -11.31
N MET A 274 -21.84 -4.68 -9.98
CA MET A 274 -22.72 -5.64 -9.27
C MET A 274 -24.19 -5.48 -9.64
N SER A 275 -24.67 -4.26 -9.91
CA SER A 275 -26.05 -4.00 -10.36
C SER A 275 -26.36 -4.69 -11.68
N VAL A 276 -25.48 -4.52 -12.66
CA VAL A 276 -25.64 -5.11 -14.00
C VAL A 276 -25.64 -6.65 -13.90
N TYR A 277 -24.74 -7.24 -13.10
CA TYR A 277 -24.68 -8.69 -12.91
C TYR A 277 -25.85 -9.25 -12.07
N ALA A 278 -26.34 -8.50 -11.08
CA ALA A 278 -27.50 -8.90 -10.28
C ALA A 278 -28.76 -9.00 -11.15
N ASN A 279 -28.96 -8.07 -12.09
CA ASN A 279 -30.04 -8.16 -13.09
C ASN A 279 -29.90 -9.37 -14.01
N HIS A 280 -28.68 -9.84 -14.25
CA HIS A 280 -28.40 -11.02 -15.06
C HIS A 280 -28.40 -12.33 -14.25
N GLY A 281 -28.60 -12.26 -12.92
CA GLY A 281 -28.85 -13.41 -12.05
C GLY A 281 -27.63 -14.27 -11.71
N ASN A 282 -26.41 -13.84 -12.03
CA ASN A 282 -25.16 -14.57 -11.73
C ASN A 282 -24.08 -13.63 -11.21
N TYR A 283 -23.21 -14.12 -10.34
CA TYR A 283 -22.02 -13.38 -9.92
C TYR A 283 -21.04 -13.25 -11.10
N PRO A 284 -20.30 -12.14 -11.20
CA PRO A 284 -19.27 -12.02 -12.21
C PRO A 284 -18.10 -12.96 -11.94
N GLU A 285 -17.65 -13.63 -12.99
CA GLU A 285 -16.35 -14.33 -13.00
C GLU A 285 -15.23 -13.37 -13.45
N PRO A 286 -13.97 -13.60 -13.03
CA PRO A 286 -12.85 -12.72 -13.34
C PRO A 286 -12.67 -12.42 -14.84
N TRP A 287 -12.89 -13.42 -15.69
CA TRP A 287 -12.74 -13.30 -17.14
C TRP A 287 -13.90 -12.55 -17.83
N GLN A 288 -14.98 -12.24 -17.12
CA GLN A 288 -16.13 -11.49 -17.66
C GLN A 288 -15.99 -9.98 -17.47
N ILE A 289 -14.99 -9.51 -16.73
CA ILE A 289 -14.79 -8.09 -16.43
C ILE A 289 -13.40 -7.65 -16.89
N LEU A 290 -13.34 -6.51 -17.58
CA LEU A 290 -12.11 -5.76 -17.82
C LEU A 290 -12.22 -4.40 -17.14
N ILE A 291 -11.38 -4.16 -16.14
CA ILE A 291 -11.26 -2.87 -15.46
C ILE A 291 -10.10 -2.12 -16.12
N CYS A 292 -10.42 -1.06 -16.87
CA CYS A 292 -9.42 -0.25 -17.55
C CYS A 292 -8.57 0.54 -16.55
N LYS A 293 -7.30 0.72 -16.92
CA LYS A 293 -6.27 1.52 -16.25
C LYS A 293 -5.61 2.41 -17.32
N SER A 294 -4.82 3.39 -16.89
CA SER A 294 -4.03 4.21 -17.83
C SER A 294 -3.01 3.40 -18.64
N THR A 295 -2.64 2.21 -18.17
CA THR A 295 -1.74 1.28 -18.88
C THR A 295 -2.47 0.25 -19.74
N THR A 296 -3.81 0.25 -19.78
CA THR A 296 -4.57 -0.72 -20.58
C THR A 296 -4.27 -0.58 -22.06
N THR A 297 -4.04 -1.72 -22.70
CA THR A 297 -3.58 -1.82 -24.08
C THR A 297 -4.71 -2.16 -25.06
N MET A 298 -4.49 -1.86 -26.34
CA MET A 298 -5.43 -2.24 -27.41
C MET A 298 -5.56 -3.76 -27.57
N GLU A 299 -4.52 -4.52 -27.22
CA GLU A 299 -4.55 -5.99 -27.21
C GLU A 299 -5.60 -6.49 -26.21
N GLU A 300 -5.56 -6.02 -24.96
CA GLU A 300 -6.51 -6.42 -23.92
C GLU A 300 -7.95 -6.12 -24.31
N LEU A 301 -8.20 -4.93 -24.85
CA LEU A 301 -9.52 -4.51 -25.33
C LEU A 301 -10.00 -5.41 -26.48
N SER A 302 -9.16 -5.66 -27.48
CA SER A 302 -9.51 -6.46 -28.65
C SER A 302 -9.80 -7.92 -28.29
N ILE A 303 -8.96 -8.51 -27.44
CA ILE A 303 -9.12 -9.87 -26.93
C ILE A 303 -10.41 -10.00 -26.11
N PHE A 304 -10.69 -9.02 -25.24
CA PHE A 304 -11.90 -9.00 -24.44
C PHE A 304 -13.16 -8.91 -25.30
N LEU A 305 -13.18 -8.03 -26.30
CA LEU A 305 -14.30 -7.94 -27.24
C LEU A 305 -14.47 -9.25 -28.02
N MET A 306 -13.39 -9.84 -28.53
CA MET A 306 -13.45 -11.13 -29.23
C MET A 306 -14.06 -12.21 -28.32
N ARG A 307 -13.64 -12.26 -27.06
CA ARG A 307 -14.21 -13.17 -26.05
C ARG A 307 -15.71 -12.95 -25.85
N CYS A 308 -16.16 -11.69 -25.77
CA CYS A 308 -17.57 -11.35 -25.65
C CYS A 308 -18.40 -11.77 -26.88
N PHE A 309 -17.97 -11.37 -28.07
CA PHE A 309 -18.76 -11.55 -29.30
C PHE A 309 -18.74 -12.99 -29.83
N LEU A 310 -17.73 -13.78 -29.50
CA LEU A 310 -17.65 -15.22 -29.86
C LEU A 310 -18.20 -16.15 -28.76
N ALA A 311 -18.67 -15.61 -27.63
CA ALA A 311 -19.08 -16.41 -26.47
C ALA A 311 -20.20 -17.40 -26.78
N SER A 312 -21.23 -16.96 -27.53
CA SER A 312 -22.41 -17.79 -27.81
C SER A 312 -22.05 -19.05 -28.59
N ASP A 313 -21.20 -18.92 -29.61
CA ASP A 313 -20.76 -20.02 -30.48
C ASP A 313 -19.84 -21.02 -29.77
N ASN A 314 -19.32 -20.68 -28.59
CA ASN A 314 -18.31 -21.46 -27.87
C ASN A 314 -18.79 -21.99 -26.50
N GLY A 315 -20.10 -22.08 -26.30
CA GLY A 315 -20.69 -22.65 -25.07
C GLY A 315 -20.80 -21.68 -23.89
N TYR A 316 -20.51 -20.39 -24.12
CA TYR A 316 -20.65 -19.31 -23.15
C TYR A 316 -21.84 -18.39 -23.47
N LYS A 317 -22.86 -18.93 -24.14
CA LYS A 317 -24.12 -18.20 -24.40
C LYS A 317 -24.71 -17.64 -23.11
N ASN A 318 -25.33 -16.46 -23.20
CA ASN A 318 -25.92 -15.72 -22.08
C ASN A 318 -24.91 -15.35 -20.98
N HIS A 319 -23.61 -15.29 -21.24
CA HIS A 319 -22.66 -14.68 -20.30
C HIS A 319 -22.54 -13.20 -20.60
N LEU A 320 -22.76 -12.38 -19.57
CA LEU A 320 -22.53 -10.94 -19.62
C LEU A 320 -21.03 -10.64 -19.57
N PHE A 321 -20.61 -9.61 -20.31
CA PHE A 321 -19.27 -9.05 -20.27
C PHE A 321 -19.33 -7.56 -19.94
N CYS A 322 -18.37 -7.08 -19.15
CA CYS A 322 -18.33 -5.69 -18.70
C CYS A 322 -16.93 -5.09 -18.89
N ILE A 323 -16.86 -3.89 -19.47
CA ILE A 323 -15.65 -3.05 -19.49
C ILE A 323 -15.93 -1.81 -18.64
N ALA A 324 -15.11 -1.58 -17.61
CA ALA A 324 -15.29 -0.49 -16.66
C ALA A 324 -14.09 0.47 -16.64
N ASN A 325 -14.27 1.67 -16.09
CA ASN A 325 -13.26 2.74 -16.01
C ASN A 325 -12.73 3.20 -17.38
N LEU A 326 -13.61 3.22 -18.39
CA LEU A 326 -13.26 3.58 -19.75
C LEU A 326 -12.72 5.02 -19.89
N GLU A 327 -13.00 5.89 -18.92
CA GLU A 327 -12.47 7.24 -18.84
C GLU A 327 -10.96 7.30 -18.61
N LEU A 328 -10.35 6.21 -18.12
CA LEU A 328 -8.90 6.12 -17.91
C LEU A 328 -8.12 5.81 -19.20
N LEU A 329 -8.81 5.46 -20.29
CA LEU A 329 -8.18 5.19 -21.58
C LEU A 329 -7.84 6.49 -22.31
N GLU A 330 -6.70 6.50 -23.00
CA GLU A 330 -6.35 7.58 -23.92
C GLU A 330 -7.34 7.68 -25.09
N PHE A 331 -7.46 8.87 -25.67
CA PHE A 331 -8.43 9.15 -26.74
C PHE A 331 -8.32 8.18 -27.93
N ASP A 332 -7.10 7.89 -28.38
CA ASP A 332 -6.86 6.99 -29.53
C ASP A 332 -7.36 5.56 -29.26
N LEU A 333 -7.22 5.09 -28.01
CA LEU A 333 -7.74 3.79 -27.58
C LEU A 333 -9.27 3.82 -27.49
N GLN A 334 -9.86 4.89 -26.94
CA GLN A 334 -11.32 5.06 -26.93
C GLN A 334 -11.91 5.04 -28.35
N TYR A 335 -11.30 5.78 -29.28
CA TYR A 335 -11.70 5.82 -30.69
C TYR A 335 -11.62 4.44 -31.35
N SER A 336 -10.51 3.73 -31.14
CA SER A 336 -10.29 2.39 -31.67
C SER A 336 -11.30 1.39 -31.08
N LEU A 337 -11.60 1.49 -29.79
CA LEU A 337 -12.60 0.66 -29.12
C LEU A 337 -14.00 0.84 -29.72
N VAL A 338 -14.43 2.09 -29.92
CA VAL A 338 -15.74 2.41 -30.52
C VAL A 338 -15.85 1.77 -31.91
N ASN A 339 -14.82 1.92 -32.74
CA ASN A 339 -14.81 1.36 -34.09
C ASN A 339 -14.87 -0.18 -34.09
N ASN A 340 -14.13 -0.82 -33.17
CA ASN A 340 -14.14 -2.27 -33.04
C ASN A 340 -15.51 -2.79 -32.58
N ILE A 341 -16.15 -2.13 -31.61
CA ILE A 341 -17.50 -2.50 -31.16
C ILE A 341 -18.50 -2.37 -32.33
N ARG A 342 -18.47 -1.28 -33.09
CA ARG A 342 -19.35 -1.10 -34.26
C ARG A 342 -19.14 -2.20 -35.30
N SER A 343 -17.89 -2.49 -35.65
CA SER A 343 -17.54 -3.55 -36.62
C SER A 343 -17.99 -4.95 -36.17
N LEU A 344 -17.90 -5.25 -34.88
CA LEU A 344 -18.34 -6.55 -34.33
C LEU A 344 -19.87 -6.64 -34.23
N ARG A 345 -20.56 -5.55 -33.89
CA ARG A 345 -22.03 -5.48 -33.88
C ARG A 345 -22.66 -5.75 -35.24
N GLU A 346 -21.98 -5.39 -36.33
CA GLU A 346 -22.45 -5.69 -37.69
C GLU A 346 -22.38 -7.18 -38.03
N LYS A 347 -21.48 -7.93 -37.39
CA LYS A 347 -21.18 -9.34 -37.69
C LYS A 347 -21.86 -10.30 -36.72
N HIS A 348 -22.12 -9.88 -35.50
CA HIS A 348 -22.61 -10.71 -34.40
C HIS A 348 -23.77 -10.03 -33.68
N ASN A 349 -24.89 -10.75 -33.56
CA ASN A 349 -26.11 -10.25 -32.92
C ASN A 349 -26.38 -10.88 -31.54
N ASP A 350 -25.62 -11.92 -31.16
CA ASP A 350 -25.81 -12.66 -29.91
C ASP A 350 -24.66 -12.35 -28.94
N TYR A 351 -24.76 -11.19 -28.27
CA TYR A 351 -23.76 -10.69 -27.33
C TYR A 351 -24.43 -9.93 -26.18
N LEU A 352 -23.76 -9.91 -25.02
CA LEU A 352 -24.17 -9.16 -23.84
C LEU A 352 -22.98 -8.33 -23.35
N LEU A 353 -22.96 -7.05 -23.69
CA LEU A 353 -21.84 -6.14 -23.40
C LEU A 353 -22.32 -4.89 -22.65
N ALA A 354 -21.76 -4.68 -21.47
CA ALA A 354 -21.89 -3.47 -20.68
C ALA A 354 -20.59 -2.66 -20.70
N LEU A 355 -20.71 -1.35 -20.90
CA LEU A 355 -19.63 -0.38 -20.75
C LEU A 355 -19.95 0.52 -19.56
N ILE A 356 -18.98 0.79 -18.69
CA ILE A 356 -19.16 1.68 -17.52
C ILE A 356 -18.13 2.79 -17.62
N CYS A 357 -18.62 4.03 -17.68
CA CYS A 357 -17.82 5.24 -17.73
C CYS A 357 -18.15 6.13 -16.53
N CYS A 358 -17.13 6.63 -15.85
CA CYS A 358 -17.33 7.70 -14.86
C CYS A 358 -17.09 9.07 -15.52
N GLN A 359 -18.07 9.97 -15.42
CA GLN A 359 -17.92 11.35 -15.86
C GLN A 359 -17.11 12.15 -14.84
N GLU A 360 -16.12 12.89 -15.33
CA GLU A 360 -15.48 13.97 -14.57
C GLU A 360 -16.04 15.30 -15.06
N ALA A 361 -16.34 16.21 -14.14
CA ALA A 361 -16.95 17.50 -14.47
C ALA A 361 -16.09 18.27 -15.49
N GLY A 362 -16.66 18.59 -16.64
CA GLY A 362 -16.02 19.41 -17.68
C GLY A 362 -15.21 18.64 -18.73
N VAL A 363 -15.21 17.30 -18.72
CA VAL A 363 -14.48 16.48 -19.71
C VAL A 363 -15.46 15.83 -20.69
N HIS A 364 -15.26 16.07 -21.99
CA HIS A 364 -15.98 15.34 -23.03
C HIS A 364 -15.51 13.89 -23.10
N HIS A 365 -16.44 12.94 -23.05
CA HIS A 365 -16.12 11.51 -23.04
C HIS A 365 -16.52 10.87 -24.38
N HIS A 366 -15.52 10.52 -25.20
CA HIS A 366 -15.75 10.03 -26.57
C HIS A 366 -16.73 8.86 -26.63
N ILE A 367 -16.59 7.87 -25.73
CA ILE A 367 -17.49 6.71 -25.68
C ILE A 367 -18.94 7.10 -25.38
N LEU A 368 -19.19 8.01 -24.43
CA LEU A 368 -20.54 8.46 -24.08
C LEU A 368 -21.19 9.24 -25.23
N ASP A 369 -20.41 10.08 -25.91
CA ASP A 369 -20.89 10.84 -27.07
C ASP A 369 -21.26 9.90 -28.24
N GLN A 370 -20.38 8.94 -28.54
CA GLN A 370 -20.55 8.00 -29.65
C GLN A 370 -21.68 6.98 -29.46
N PHE A 371 -22.03 6.68 -28.19
CA PHE A 371 -23.08 5.73 -27.83
C PHE A 371 -24.22 6.37 -27.04
N SER A 372 -24.46 7.68 -27.20
CA SER A 372 -25.45 8.44 -26.42
C SER A 372 -26.87 7.84 -26.37
N GLN A 373 -27.29 7.09 -27.39
CA GLN A 373 -28.59 6.40 -27.43
C GLN A 373 -28.65 5.16 -26.52
N ASP A 374 -27.50 4.58 -26.19
CA ASP A 374 -27.34 3.38 -25.36
C ASP A 374 -26.99 3.75 -23.90
N VAL A 375 -26.89 5.05 -23.55
CA VAL A 375 -26.46 5.55 -22.23
C VAL A 375 -27.59 5.53 -21.20
N VAL A 376 -27.27 5.00 -20.02
CA VAL A 376 -28.10 4.94 -18.83
C VAL A 376 -27.33 5.56 -17.65
N ILE A 377 -27.93 6.53 -16.96
CA ILE A 377 -27.37 7.12 -15.75
C ILE A 377 -27.79 6.26 -14.55
N THR A 378 -26.81 5.74 -13.79
CA THR A 378 -27.08 4.85 -12.65
C THR A 378 -26.04 5.00 -11.54
N ASN A 379 -26.49 4.79 -10.30
CA ASN A 379 -25.63 4.70 -9.11
C ASN A 379 -25.47 3.25 -8.61
N GLY A 380 -26.04 2.29 -9.34
CA GLY A 380 -26.07 0.88 -8.96
C GLY A 380 -27.09 0.56 -7.86
N LEU A 381 -26.86 -0.55 -7.17
CA LEU A 381 -27.78 -1.12 -6.18
C LEU A 381 -27.83 -0.32 -4.89
N GLY A 382 -28.96 -0.43 -4.17
CA GLY A 382 -29.10 0.08 -2.82
C GLY A 382 -28.15 -0.62 -1.82
N VAL A 383 -27.83 0.09 -0.72
CA VAL A 383 -26.89 -0.41 0.30
C VAL A 383 -27.33 -1.74 0.92
N GLU A 384 -28.63 -1.93 1.15
CA GLU A 384 -29.15 -3.17 1.73
C GLU A 384 -29.05 -4.35 0.75
N THR A 385 -29.31 -4.13 -0.54
CA THR A 385 -29.10 -5.13 -1.59
C THR A 385 -27.63 -5.52 -1.69
N MET A 386 -26.71 -4.55 -1.67
CA MET A 386 -25.27 -4.82 -1.68
C MET A 386 -24.80 -5.60 -0.46
N LYS A 387 -25.32 -5.28 0.74
CA LYS A 387 -25.03 -6.06 1.96
C LYS A 387 -25.48 -7.52 1.82
N ASP A 388 -26.70 -7.75 1.34
CA ASP A 388 -27.23 -9.11 1.11
C ASP A 388 -26.34 -9.89 0.13
N ILE A 389 -25.94 -9.27 -0.98
CA ILE A 389 -25.04 -9.85 -1.97
C ILE A 389 -23.68 -10.23 -1.36
N TYR A 390 -23.05 -9.33 -0.61
CA TYR A 390 -21.73 -9.55 -0.02
C TYR A 390 -21.73 -10.52 1.17
N GLN A 391 -22.83 -10.59 1.94
CA GLN A 391 -23.00 -11.62 2.97
C GLN A 391 -23.01 -13.03 2.37
N GLN A 392 -23.58 -13.20 1.18
CA GLN A 392 -23.58 -14.48 0.47
C GLN A 392 -22.24 -14.74 -0.26
N LEU A 393 -21.63 -13.71 -0.82
CA LEU A 393 -20.39 -13.82 -1.60
C LEU A 393 -19.17 -14.10 -0.71
N CYS A 394 -19.05 -13.36 0.39
CA CYS A 394 -17.90 -13.38 1.30
C CYS A 394 -18.35 -13.48 2.77
N PRO A 395 -19.00 -14.59 3.19
CA PRO A 395 -19.53 -14.72 4.56
C PRO A 395 -18.45 -14.68 5.65
N TYR A 396 -17.19 -14.89 5.29
CA TYR A 396 -16.05 -14.88 6.21
C TYR A 396 -15.22 -13.58 6.16
N ALA A 397 -15.69 -12.55 5.46
CA ALA A 397 -15.08 -11.24 5.42
C ALA A 397 -15.72 -10.31 6.45
N VAL A 398 -14.92 -9.73 7.34
CA VAL A 398 -15.37 -8.83 8.41
C VAL A 398 -14.64 -7.50 8.30
N CYS A 399 -15.39 -6.40 8.24
CA CYS A 399 -14.86 -5.06 8.39
C CYS A 399 -14.84 -4.68 9.88
N VAL A 400 -13.65 -4.34 10.40
CA VAL A 400 -13.42 -3.97 11.78
C VAL A 400 -13.13 -2.48 11.87
N SER A 401 -13.96 -1.75 12.61
CA SER A 401 -13.81 -0.31 12.86
C SER A 401 -13.97 0.00 14.34
N SER A 402 -13.61 1.20 14.77
CA SER A 402 -13.77 1.63 16.16
C SER A 402 -13.97 3.14 16.27
N ASP A 403 -14.58 3.59 17.37
CA ASP A 403 -14.85 5.02 17.63
C ASP A 403 -13.55 5.83 17.64
N LEU A 404 -12.55 5.32 18.38
CA LEU A 404 -11.23 5.94 18.51
C LEU A 404 -10.11 4.95 18.20
N SER A 405 -8.93 5.50 17.93
CA SER A 405 -7.71 4.71 17.77
C SER A 405 -7.30 4.04 19.10
N GLY A 406 -6.73 2.84 18.99
CA GLY A 406 -6.27 2.07 20.16
C GLY A 406 -7.37 1.38 20.97
N GLN A 407 -8.56 1.18 20.42
CA GLN A 407 -9.66 0.41 21.05
C GLN A 407 -9.60 -1.10 20.77
N GLY A 408 -8.46 -1.64 20.32
CA GLY A 408 -8.21 -3.08 20.27
C GLY A 408 -8.63 -3.82 19.00
N LYS A 409 -8.82 -3.12 17.86
CA LYS A 409 -9.17 -3.74 16.56
C LYS A 409 -8.24 -4.92 16.19
N SER A 410 -6.93 -4.68 16.15
CA SER A 410 -5.96 -5.72 15.78
C SER A 410 -5.93 -6.88 16.78
N GLU A 411 -6.15 -6.61 18.07
CA GLU A 411 -6.18 -7.65 19.10
C GLU A 411 -7.46 -8.50 18.99
N TRP A 412 -8.60 -7.87 18.71
CA TRP A 412 -9.84 -8.59 18.42
C TRP A 412 -9.70 -9.50 17.20
N ILE A 413 -9.01 -9.05 16.14
CA ILE A 413 -8.73 -9.88 14.95
C ILE A 413 -7.86 -11.07 15.33
N ARG A 414 -6.78 -10.86 16.09
CA ARG A 414 -5.91 -11.95 16.58
C ARG A 414 -6.69 -12.99 17.39
N GLN A 415 -7.53 -12.56 18.33
CA GLN A 415 -8.35 -13.46 19.13
C GLN A 415 -9.38 -14.21 18.28
N SER A 416 -9.99 -13.53 17.32
CA SER A 416 -10.97 -14.12 16.40
C SER A 416 -10.34 -15.17 15.49
N SER A 417 -9.13 -14.91 14.99
CA SER A 417 -8.34 -15.90 14.25
C SER A 417 -7.91 -17.07 15.14
N TYR A 418 -7.44 -16.80 16.36
CA TYR A 418 -7.02 -17.87 17.31
C TYR A 418 -8.18 -18.79 17.69
N LYS A 419 -9.39 -18.25 17.92
CA LYS A 419 -10.60 -19.06 18.17
C LYS A 419 -10.93 -20.01 17.01
N LYS A 420 -10.56 -19.63 15.78
CA LYS A 420 -10.70 -20.45 14.57
C LYS A 420 -9.47 -21.32 14.29
N GLN A 421 -8.46 -21.33 15.17
CA GLN A 421 -7.18 -22.03 15.00
C GLN A 421 -6.42 -21.64 13.72
N ILE A 422 -6.56 -20.40 13.27
CA ILE A 422 -5.86 -19.84 12.10
C ILE A 422 -4.97 -18.66 12.52
N VAL A 423 -3.91 -18.43 11.75
CA VAL A 423 -2.95 -17.34 12.03
C VAL A 423 -3.23 -16.15 11.10
N PRO A 424 -3.43 -14.92 11.62
CA PRO A 424 -3.61 -13.75 10.78
C PRO A 424 -2.29 -13.30 10.15
N ARG A 425 -2.32 -13.11 8.83
CA ARG A 425 -1.24 -12.50 8.04
C ARG A 425 -1.62 -11.08 7.68
N SER A 426 -0.85 -10.12 8.21
CA SER A 426 -1.10 -8.70 7.99
C SER A 426 -0.63 -8.25 6.61
N PHE A 427 -1.51 -7.52 5.93
CA PHE A 427 -1.31 -6.83 4.66
C PHE A 427 -1.60 -5.35 4.90
N LEU A 428 -0.57 -4.50 4.80
CA LEU A 428 -0.66 -3.09 5.15
C LEU A 428 -0.98 -2.24 3.92
N ILE A 429 -1.97 -1.36 4.04
CA ILE A 429 -2.28 -0.30 3.06
C ILE A 429 -2.04 1.06 3.72
N SER A 430 -1.23 1.88 3.05
CA SER A 430 -0.84 3.23 3.46
C SER A 430 -0.83 4.16 2.24
N ASP A 431 -0.57 5.45 2.45
CA ASP A 431 -0.47 6.44 1.36
C ASP A 431 0.63 6.12 0.34
N GLY A 432 0.47 6.63 -0.88
CA GLY A 432 1.40 6.42 -2.00
C GLY A 432 1.35 5.01 -2.59
N VAL A 433 0.31 4.24 -2.28
CA VAL A 433 0.10 2.89 -2.80
C VAL A 433 -0.86 2.95 -3.97
N ASN A 434 -0.43 2.42 -5.12
CA ASN A 434 -1.26 2.26 -6.31
C ASN A 434 -1.72 0.81 -6.46
N PHE A 435 -2.68 0.59 -7.36
CA PHE A 435 -3.25 -0.74 -7.62
C PHE A 435 -2.19 -1.81 -7.90
N SER A 436 -1.25 -1.56 -8.81
CA SER A 436 -0.22 -2.55 -9.20
C SER A 436 0.69 -2.95 -8.03
N ARG A 437 1.01 -2.01 -7.14
CA ARG A 437 1.79 -2.29 -5.93
C ARG A 437 1.01 -3.15 -4.93
N LEU A 438 -0.30 -2.94 -4.78
CA LEU A 438 -1.15 -3.80 -3.94
C LEU A 438 -1.16 -5.25 -4.45
N VAL A 439 -1.29 -5.44 -5.76
CA VAL A 439 -1.26 -6.79 -6.38
C VAL A 439 0.08 -7.47 -6.13
N HIS A 440 1.20 -6.76 -6.36
CA HIS A 440 2.54 -7.29 -6.14
C HIS A 440 2.75 -7.67 -4.66
N GLN A 441 2.38 -6.80 -3.73
CA GLN A 441 2.48 -7.07 -2.28
C GLN A 441 1.63 -8.28 -1.85
N LEU A 442 0.44 -8.45 -2.43
CA LEU A 442 -0.42 -9.60 -2.12
C LEU A 442 0.17 -10.90 -2.67
N LYS A 443 0.79 -10.86 -3.86
CA LYS A 443 1.52 -12.00 -4.42
C LYS A 443 2.70 -12.40 -3.55
N GLU A 444 3.49 -11.44 -3.06
CA GLU A 444 4.63 -11.70 -2.16
C GLU A 444 4.20 -12.25 -0.80
N LEU A 445 2.99 -11.93 -0.32
CA LEU A 445 2.48 -12.43 0.95
C LEU A 445 2.38 -13.96 0.99
N ASN A 446 2.15 -14.61 -0.16
CA ASN A 446 2.04 -16.06 -0.35
C ASN A 446 1.22 -16.76 0.76
N LEU A 447 -0.07 -16.43 0.79
CA LEU A 447 -0.99 -16.82 1.86
C LEU A 447 -1.25 -18.32 1.88
N ARG A 448 -1.00 -18.98 3.02
CA ARG A 448 -1.24 -20.41 3.19
C ARG A 448 -2.69 -20.69 3.57
N LYS A 449 -3.16 -21.92 3.30
CA LYS A 449 -4.54 -22.36 3.63
C LYS A 449 -4.90 -22.31 5.13
N VAL A 450 -3.90 -22.30 6.02
CA VAL A 450 -4.07 -22.24 7.48
C VAL A 450 -3.97 -20.81 8.04
N GLU A 451 -3.91 -19.81 7.16
CA GLU A 451 -3.72 -18.41 7.51
C GLU A 451 -4.94 -17.58 7.08
N SER A 452 -5.35 -16.62 7.91
CA SER A 452 -6.36 -15.61 7.55
C SER A 452 -5.69 -14.35 7.02
N LEU A 453 -6.33 -13.68 6.07
CA LEU A 453 -5.85 -12.39 5.57
C LEU A 453 -6.31 -11.26 6.49
N HIS A 454 -5.39 -10.45 6.98
CA HIS A 454 -5.67 -9.25 7.76
C HIS A 454 -5.24 -8.01 6.95
N ILE A 455 -6.17 -7.33 6.31
CA ILE A 455 -5.94 -6.08 5.57
C ILE A 455 -6.03 -4.93 6.56
N ASN A 456 -4.93 -4.23 6.81
CA ASN A 456 -4.87 -3.08 7.70
C ASN A 456 -4.74 -1.79 6.87
N ILE A 457 -5.80 -1.00 6.82
CA ILE A 457 -5.87 0.26 6.07
C ILE A 457 -5.63 1.41 7.04
N VAL A 458 -4.40 1.94 7.04
CA VAL A 458 -3.98 3.03 7.92
C VAL A 458 -4.36 4.38 7.34
N SER A 459 -4.07 4.56 6.05
CA SER A 459 -4.40 5.73 5.24
C SER A 459 -4.46 5.32 3.77
N ALA A 460 -5.15 6.11 2.96
CA ALA A 460 -5.27 5.87 1.53
C ALA A 460 -5.56 7.22 0.83
N ASP A 461 -4.52 7.80 0.24
CA ASP A 461 -4.61 8.94 -0.66
C ASP A 461 -5.34 8.58 -1.97
N ASN A 462 -5.04 7.42 -2.55
CA ASN A 462 -5.76 6.86 -3.70
C ASN A 462 -6.82 5.82 -3.27
N TYR A 463 -7.89 6.30 -2.63
CA TYR A 463 -8.98 5.44 -2.16
C TYR A 463 -9.74 4.71 -3.29
N ASN A 464 -9.73 5.24 -4.51
CA ASN A 464 -10.37 4.58 -5.67
C ASN A 464 -9.65 3.28 -6.04
N ASP A 465 -8.31 3.29 -6.10
CA ASP A 465 -7.51 2.08 -6.34
C ASP A 465 -7.72 1.05 -5.23
N VAL A 466 -7.76 1.49 -3.96
CA VAL A 466 -8.01 0.59 -2.82
C VAL A 466 -9.42 -0.01 -2.90
N ASN A 467 -10.44 0.79 -3.23
CA ASN A 467 -11.81 0.31 -3.38
C ASN A 467 -11.96 -0.70 -4.53
N MET A 468 -11.32 -0.45 -5.68
CA MET A 468 -11.29 -1.39 -6.81
C MET A 468 -10.49 -2.66 -6.48
N PHE A 469 -9.36 -2.54 -5.79
CA PHE A 469 -8.57 -3.69 -5.33
C PHE A 469 -9.39 -4.58 -4.40
N LEU A 470 -10.09 -4.00 -3.42
CA LEU A 470 -10.98 -4.74 -2.54
C LEU A 470 -12.14 -5.38 -3.33
N PHE A 471 -12.68 -4.70 -4.35
CA PHE A 471 -13.71 -5.25 -5.23
C PHE A 471 -13.23 -6.49 -5.96
N GLU A 472 -12.11 -6.41 -6.67
CA GLU A 472 -11.53 -7.55 -7.39
C GLU A 472 -11.22 -8.70 -6.41
N LEU A 473 -10.59 -8.39 -5.28
CA LEU A 473 -10.18 -9.39 -4.29
C LEU A 473 -11.36 -10.13 -3.66
N LEU A 474 -12.40 -9.39 -3.24
CA LEU A 474 -13.54 -9.96 -2.52
C LEU A 474 -14.55 -10.58 -3.50
N THR A 475 -14.84 -9.89 -4.60
CA THR A 475 -15.89 -10.30 -5.54
C THR A 475 -15.39 -11.41 -6.46
N LEU A 476 -14.25 -11.18 -7.10
CA LEU A 476 -13.71 -12.07 -8.13
C LEU A 476 -12.81 -13.15 -7.52
N GLY A 477 -12.21 -12.88 -6.36
CA GLY A 477 -11.21 -13.74 -5.72
C GLY A 477 -9.86 -13.74 -6.44
N PHE A 478 -9.69 -12.83 -7.40
CA PHE A 478 -8.47 -12.62 -8.17
C PHE A 478 -8.21 -11.13 -8.21
N VAL A 479 -6.94 -10.75 -8.19
CA VAL A 479 -6.51 -9.40 -8.53
C VAL A 479 -5.44 -9.48 -9.61
N TYR A 480 -5.52 -8.56 -10.57
CA TYR A 480 -4.72 -8.61 -11.78
C TYR A 480 -4.06 -7.26 -12.08
N SER A 481 -2.75 -7.26 -12.27
CA SER A 481 -1.97 -6.18 -12.87
C SER A 481 -1.26 -6.68 -14.12
N ASP A 482 -0.68 -5.75 -14.90
CA ASP A 482 -0.03 -6.07 -16.17
C ASP A 482 0.99 -7.22 -16.04
N VAL A 483 1.70 -7.30 -14.91
CA VAL A 483 2.75 -8.30 -14.66
C VAL A 483 2.28 -9.42 -13.73
N ASP A 484 1.47 -9.11 -12.73
CA ASP A 484 1.14 -10.02 -11.64
C ASP A 484 -0.32 -10.43 -11.65
N ILE A 485 -0.55 -11.72 -11.44
CA ILE A 485 -1.86 -12.29 -11.16
C ILE A 485 -1.76 -13.07 -9.86
N THR A 486 -2.71 -12.87 -8.96
CA THR A 486 -2.80 -13.67 -7.74
C THR A 486 -4.24 -14.03 -7.41
N CYS A 487 -4.41 -15.20 -6.81
CA CYS A 487 -5.70 -15.77 -6.43
C CYS A 487 -5.78 -15.83 -4.90
N LEU A 488 -6.90 -15.38 -4.35
CA LEU A 488 -7.15 -15.48 -2.93
C LEU A 488 -7.63 -16.91 -2.57
N PRO A 489 -6.91 -17.64 -1.69
CA PRO A 489 -7.41 -18.92 -1.21
C PRO A 489 -8.69 -18.72 -0.38
N GLN A 490 -9.52 -19.75 -0.28
CA GLN A 490 -10.68 -19.71 0.60
C GLN A 490 -10.23 -19.62 2.07
N THR A 491 -10.31 -18.42 2.64
CA THR A 491 -9.91 -18.14 4.03
C THR A 491 -10.75 -17.02 4.64
N SER A 492 -10.62 -16.82 5.97
CA SER A 492 -11.21 -15.66 6.65
C SER A 492 -10.45 -14.38 6.30
N ILE A 493 -11.18 -13.29 6.08
CA ILE A 493 -10.62 -11.98 5.72
C ILE A 493 -11.08 -10.98 6.77
N PHE A 494 -10.13 -10.23 7.33
CA PHE A 494 -10.40 -9.16 8.26
C PHE A 494 -9.89 -7.86 7.66
N ILE A 495 -10.76 -6.86 7.52
CA ILE A 495 -10.40 -5.54 7.02
C ILE A 495 -10.45 -4.57 8.20
N GLU A 496 -9.30 -4.24 8.75
CA GLU A 496 -9.14 -3.21 9.76
C GLU A 496 -9.04 -1.84 9.07
N VAL A 497 -9.96 -0.92 9.41
CA VAL A 497 -9.92 0.46 8.92
C VAL A 497 -9.54 1.40 10.06
N ALA A 498 -8.56 2.27 9.82
CA ALA A 498 -8.14 3.27 10.81
C ALA A 498 -9.30 4.21 11.20
N SER A 499 -9.34 4.55 12.49
CA SER A 499 -10.34 5.46 13.03
C SER A 499 -9.94 6.90 12.72
N THR A 500 -10.52 7.48 11.68
CA THR A 500 -10.34 8.90 11.31
C THR A 500 -11.49 9.76 11.82
N ILE A 501 -11.31 11.08 11.83
CA ILE A 501 -12.36 12.04 12.22
C ILE A 501 -13.59 11.81 11.35
N GLY A 502 -14.77 11.71 11.99
CA GLY A 502 -16.04 11.46 11.31
C GLY A 502 -16.12 10.16 10.51
N GLN A 503 -15.21 9.22 10.74
CA GLN A 503 -15.04 7.97 9.97
C GLN A 503 -14.87 8.22 8.46
N GLN A 504 -14.21 9.31 8.07
CA GLN A 504 -14.03 9.70 6.67
C GLN A 504 -13.41 8.58 5.81
N LEU A 505 -12.36 7.90 6.29
CA LEU A 505 -11.70 6.82 5.54
C LEU A 505 -12.68 5.64 5.28
N LEU A 506 -13.52 5.32 6.25
CA LEU A 506 -14.54 4.28 6.11
C LEU A 506 -15.60 4.68 5.07
N LYS A 507 -15.97 5.97 5.01
CA LYS A 507 -16.93 6.50 4.03
C LYS A 507 -16.37 6.55 2.61
N LEU A 508 -15.06 6.76 2.46
CA LEU A 508 -14.37 6.77 1.16
C LEU A 508 -14.18 5.37 0.56
N LEU A 509 -14.45 4.30 1.32
CA LEU A 509 -14.33 2.91 0.88
C LEU A 509 -15.70 2.20 0.95
N PRO A 510 -16.63 2.47 0.01
CA PRO A 510 -17.99 1.93 0.05
C PRO A 510 -18.07 0.41 0.23
N ILE A 511 -17.14 -0.34 -0.36
CA ILE A 511 -17.14 -1.80 -0.28
C ILE A 511 -17.04 -2.33 1.16
N THR A 512 -16.31 -1.64 2.02
CA THR A 512 -16.20 -1.98 3.45
C THR A 512 -17.54 -1.82 4.18
N GLY A 513 -18.41 -0.97 3.64
CA GLY A 513 -19.77 -0.73 4.13
C GLY A 513 -20.74 -1.89 3.91
N TYR A 514 -20.45 -2.77 2.94
CA TYR A 514 -21.31 -3.90 2.57
C TYR A 514 -20.97 -5.21 3.31
N LEU A 515 -19.81 -5.27 3.96
CA LEU A 515 -19.35 -6.45 4.69
C LEU A 515 -20.00 -6.55 6.09
N LEU A 516 -19.85 -7.72 6.72
CA LEU A 516 -20.15 -7.89 8.14
C LEU A 516 -19.32 -6.89 8.96
N LYS A 517 -20.01 -6.03 9.72
CA LYS A 517 -19.36 -4.98 10.51
C LYS A 517 -19.15 -5.43 11.95
N GLN A 518 -17.91 -5.35 12.40
CA GLN A 518 -17.56 -5.37 13.82
C GLN A 518 -17.10 -3.96 14.22
N HIS A 519 -17.97 -3.22 14.87
CA HIS A 519 -17.61 -1.92 15.44
C HIS A 519 -17.23 -2.09 16.91
N LEU A 520 -16.06 -1.61 17.29
CA LEU A 520 -15.58 -1.63 18.67
C LEU A 520 -15.75 -0.25 19.30
N SER A 521 -16.35 -0.22 20.49
CA SER A 521 -16.42 0.95 21.35
C SER A 521 -15.56 0.72 22.59
N TRP A 522 -15.22 1.80 23.29
CA TRP A 522 -14.50 1.70 24.56
C TRP A 522 -15.33 0.96 25.62
N ASP A 523 -14.71 -0.05 26.25
CA ASP A 523 -15.24 -0.73 27.42
C ASP A 523 -14.07 -1.30 28.25
N ILE A 524 -13.96 -0.87 29.50
CA ILE A 524 -12.90 -1.33 30.41
C ILE A 524 -12.95 -2.85 30.65
N ARG A 525 -14.13 -3.47 30.53
CA ARG A 525 -14.31 -4.92 30.70
C ARG A 525 -13.56 -5.73 29.64
N ASN A 526 -13.27 -5.10 28.50
CA ASN A 526 -12.50 -5.71 27.41
C ASN A 526 -10.97 -5.59 27.62
N LEU A 527 -10.50 -4.91 28.68
CA LEU A 527 -9.08 -4.85 29.02
C LEU A 527 -8.59 -6.23 29.46
N ILE A 528 -7.64 -6.78 28.70
CA ILE A 528 -7.01 -8.08 28.98
C ILE A 528 -5.96 -7.88 30.06
N ILE A 529 -6.12 -8.57 31.20
CA ILE A 529 -5.19 -8.53 32.32
C ILE A 529 -4.29 -9.77 32.28
N SER A 530 -2.98 -9.56 32.23
CA SER A 530 -2.00 -10.65 32.29
C SER A 530 -2.08 -11.40 33.63
N GLN A 531 -1.90 -12.71 33.55
CA GLN A 531 -1.84 -13.62 34.72
C GLN A 531 -0.40 -13.80 35.22
N GLU A 532 0.57 -13.08 34.66
CA GLU A 532 1.93 -13.04 35.19
C GLU A 532 2.02 -12.02 36.33
N ILE A 533 2.44 -12.46 37.52
CA ILE A 533 2.55 -11.63 38.74
C ILE A 533 3.45 -10.41 38.49
N HIS A 534 4.50 -10.56 37.69
CA HIS A 534 5.46 -9.51 37.39
C HIS A 534 5.09 -8.68 36.15
N SER A 535 3.92 -8.92 35.54
CA SER A 535 3.45 -8.09 34.44
C SER A 535 3.23 -6.64 34.90
N PRO A 536 3.47 -5.63 34.03
CA PRO A 536 3.30 -4.22 34.38
C PRO A 536 1.93 -3.92 34.99
N ILE A 537 0.86 -4.51 34.45
CA ILE A 537 -0.50 -4.31 34.92
C ILE A 537 -0.72 -4.86 36.34
N GLN A 538 -0.15 -6.03 36.66
CA GLN A 538 -0.26 -6.62 38.00
C GLN A 538 0.54 -5.80 39.01
N VAL A 539 1.76 -5.37 38.66
CA VAL A 539 2.57 -4.49 39.53
C VAL A 539 1.81 -3.22 39.88
N VAL A 540 1.27 -2.53 38.87
CA VAL A 540 0.50 -1.30 39.06
C VAL A 540 -0.74 -1.56 39.90
N CYS A 541 -1.53 -2.60 39.58
CA CYS A 541 -2.76 -2.88 40.31
C CYS A 541 -2.51 -3.26 41.77
N GLN A 542 -1.41 -3.95 42.11
CA GLN A 542 -1.05 -4.27 43.50
C GLN A 542 -0.78 -3.02 44.32
N TYR A 543 -0.06 -2.05 43.75
CA TYR A 543 0.16 -0.76 44.39
C TYR A 543 -1.12 0.08 44.45
N LEU A 544 -1.94 0.10 43.40
CA LEU A 544 -3.22 0.82 43.42
C LEU A 544 -4.20 0.22 44.43
N ASP A 545 -4.25 -1.10 44.59
CA ASP A 545 -5.10 -1.77 45.58
C ASP A 545 -4.66 -1.45 47.01
N ALA A 546 -3.35 -1.45 47.26
CA ALA A 546 -2.79 -1.04 48.54
C ALA A 546 -3.02 0.45 48.82
N LEU A 547 -2.97 1.31 47.79
CA LEU A 547 -3.32 2.73 47.91
C LEU A 547 -4.81 2.89 48.26
N ASP A 548 -5.68 2.14 47.58
CA ASP A 548 -7.14 2.15 47.81
C ASP A 548 -7.51 1.70 49.23
N GLN A 549 -6.73 0.76 49.78
CA GLN A 549 -6.89 0.23 51.14
C GLN A 549 -6.11 1.02 52.21
N ASN A 550 -5.41 2.12 51.85
CA ASN A 550 -4.55 2.90 52.75
C ASN A 550 -3.43 2.07 53.43
N GLN A 551 -2.85 1.10 52.73
CA GLN A 551 -1.81 0.20 53.23
C GLN A 551 -0.38 0.55 52.77
N ILE A 552 -0.22 1.53 51.88
CA ILE A 552 1.07 1.89 51.28
C ILE A 552 2.12 2.30 52.33
N ASP A 553 1.72 3.04 53.36
CA ASP A 553 2.63 3.51 54.42
C ASP A 553 2.86 2.46 55.53
N SER A 554 2.01 1.42 55.61
CA SER A 554 2.07 0.42 56.68
C SER A 554 2.71 -0.91 56.25
N ARG A 555 2.77 -1.19 54.94
CA ARG A 555 3.30 -2.45 54.40
C ARG A 555 4.19 -2.23 53.17
N ASP A 556 5.31 -2.97 53.12
CA ASP A 556 6.14 -3.05 51.92
C ASP A 556 5.54 -4.01 50.89
N ILE A 557 5.52 -3.57 49.63
CA ILE A 557 5.08 -4.37 48.48
C ILE A 557 6.35 -4.77 47.73
N LEU A 558 6.69 -6.06 47.79
CA LEU A 558 7.93 -6.59 47.23
C LEU A 558 7.61 -7.51 46.05
N PHE A 559 8.33 -7.35 44.95
CA PHE A 559 8.21 -8.22 43.76
C PHE A 559 9.40 -9.17 43.60
N ARG A 560 10.39 -9.11 44.51
CA ARG A 560 11.57 -10.00 44.54
C ARG A 560 11.91 -10.35 45.98
N GLY A 561 12.41 -11.58 46.19
CA GLY A 561 12.86 -12.06 47.50
C GLY A 561 11.76 -12.65 48.37
N GLU A 562 12.11 -12.92 49.62
CA GLU A 562 11.24 -13.50 50.64
C GLU A 562 10.14 -12.49 51.04
N GLY A 563 8.88 -12.93 51.12
CA GLY A 563 7.73 -12.06 51.34
C GLY A 563 7.20 -11.33 50.09
N SER A 564 7.65 -11.72 48.91
CA SER A 564 7.16 -11.16 47.63
C SER A 564 5.69 -11.52 47.36
N VAL A 565 5.03 -10.66 46.58
CA VAL A 565 3.67 -10.88 46.10
C VAL A 565 3.60 -12.22 45.37
N ASN A 566 2.73 -13.12 45.85
CA ASN A 566 2.60 -14.49 45.36
C ASN A 566 1.22 -14.79 44.73
N LYS A 567 0.30 -13.83 44.77
CA LYS A 567 -1.05 -13.95 44.20
C LYS A 567 -1.34 -12.78 43.28
N ASN A 568 -1.88 -13.09 42.11
CA ASN A 568 -2.43 -12.09 41.20
C ASN A 568 -3.68 -11.46 41.80
N LEU A 569 -3.89 -10.18 41.48
CA LEU A 569 -5.20 -9.58 41.68
C LEU A 569 -6.18 -10.12 40.64
N PRO A 570 -7.45 -10.33 41.03
CA PRO A 570 -8.50 -10.73 40.09
C PRO A 570 -8.66 -9.70 38.97
N THR A 571 -8.93 -10.18 37.75
CA THR A 571 -9.12 -9.33 36.56
C THR A 571 -10.11 -8.18 36.77
N ILE A 572 -11.26 -8.48 37.40
CA ILE A 572 -12.29 -7.48 37.68
C ILE A 572 -11.75 -6.38 38.59
N ARG A 573 -11.00 -6.75 39.63
CA ARG A 573 -10.40 -5.79 40.56
C ARG A 573 -9.38 -4.89 39.85
N CYS A 574 -8.54 -5.45 38.99
CA CYS A 574 -7.60 -4.67 38.18
C CYS A 574 -8.32 -3.68 37.27
N GLN A 575 -9.42 -4.10 36.62
CA GLN A 575 -10.24 -3.24 35.77
C GLN A 575 -10.88 -2.09 36.55
N GLU A 576 -11.42 -2.36 37.75
CA GLU A 576 -11.95 -1.34 38.66
C GLU A 576 -10.88 -0.32 39.07
N LEU A 577 -9.68 -0.78 39.42
CA LEU A 577 -8.58 0.10 39.85
C LEU A 577 -8.11 0.99 38.69
N VAL A 578 -7.95 0.45 37.49
CA VAL A 578 -7.60 1.25 36.30
C VAL A 578 -8.71 2.26 35.99
N ALA A 579 -9.99 1.84 36.04
CA ALA A 579 -11.12 2.74 35.88
C ALA A 579 -11.07 3.91 36.88
N LYS A 580 -10.86 3.59 38.17
CA LYS A 580 -10.85 4.55 39.26
C LYS A 580 -9.67 5.51 39.20
N TYR A 581 -8.46 5.05 38.94
CA TYR A 581 -7.27 5.91 39.07
C TYR A 581 -6.88 6.61 37.76
N PHE A 582 -7.16 6.01 36.60
CA PHE A 582 -6.82 6.62 35.32
C PHE A 582 -7.95 7.51 34.76
N PHE A 583 -9.20 7.03 34.76
CA PHE A 583 -10.31 7.69 34.04
C PHE A 583 -11.14 8.68 34.85
N ASN A 584 -10.95 8.77 36.17
CA ASN A 584 -11.83 9.45 37.15
C ASN A 584 -12.21 10.93 36.88
N GLN A 585 -11.63 11.61 35.88
CA GLN A 585 -11.82 13.06 35.68
C GLN A 585 -11.89 13.53 34.22
N ASN A 586 -11.72 12.68 33.19
CA ASN A 586 -11.76 13.09 31.77
C ASN A 586 -11.91 11.87 30.82
N ALA A 587 -13.04 11.14 30.85
CA ALA A 587 -13.17 9.88 30.11
C ALA A 587 -13.23 10.05 28.58
N ASP A 588 -13.93 11.08 28.08
CA ASP A 588 -14.44 11.07 26.69
C ASP A 588 -13.36 11.09 25.59
N ASN A 589 -12.15 11.59 25.87
CA ASN A 589 -11.07 11.70 24.88
C ASN A 589 -9.85 10.80 25.14
N ILE A 590 -9.79 10.09 26.27
CA ILE A 590 -8.67 9.22 26.66
C ILE A 590 -9.06 7.74 26.74
N SER A 591 -10.30 7.40 26.38
CA SER A 591 -10.86 6.06 26.30
C SER A 591 -10.21 5.18 25.22
N SER A 592 -8.96 4.77 25.46
CA SER A 592 -8.14 3.93 24.57
C SER A 592 -7.23 3.00 25.37
N PHE A 593 -7.11 1.75 24.93
CA PHE A 593 -6.22 0.77 25.57
C PHE A 593 -4.76 1.15 25.40
N ARG A 594 -4.42 1.89 24.35
CA ARG A 594 -3.07 2.44 24.15
C ARG A 594 -2.68 3.39 25.28
N PHE A 595 -3.59 4.24 25.74
CA PHE A 595 -3.31 5.15 26.85
C PHE A 595 -3.17 4.40 28.18
N VAL A 596 -4.00 3.37 28.39
CA VAL A 596 -3.83 2.46 29.54
C VAL A 596 -2.48 1.76 29.51
N GLU A 597 -2.06 1.23 28.35
CA GLU A 597 -0.77 0.56 28.19
C GLU A 597 0.40 1.48 28.50
N ILE A 598 0.39 2.72 28.00
CA ILE A 598 1.42 3.74 28.29
C ILE A 598 1.43 4.06 29.79
N PHE A 599 0.26 4.36 30.37
CA PHE A 599 0.09 4.66 31.79
C PHE A 599 0.66 3.54 32.67
N VAL A 600 0.26 2.29 32.39
CA VAL A 600 0.67 1.10 33.14
C VAL A 600 2.16 0.85 32.98
N SER A 601 2.71 0.98 31.78
CA SER A 601 4.13 0.71 31.52
C SER A 601 5.03 1.70 32.23
N VAL A 602 4.69 3.00 32.19
CA VAL A 602 5.44 4.06 32.87
C VAL A 602 5.37 3.88 34.39
N LEU A 603 4.16 3.69 34.92
CA LEU A 603 3.97 3.57 36.37
C LEU A 603 4.61 2.29 36.93
N ALA A 604 4.51 1.17 36.21
CA ALA A 604 5.11 -0.10 36.63
C ALA A 604 6.63 0.02 36.78
N ASP A 605 7.33 0.66 35.83
CA ASP A 605 8.78 0.85 35.91
C ASP A 605 9.17 1.64 37.18
N GLN A 606 8.43 2.71 37.48
CA GLN A 606 8.69 3.54 38.68
C GLN A 606 8.37 2.80 39.99
N LEU A 607 7.30 2.01 40.02
CA LEU A 607 6.90 1.24 41.20
C LEU A 607 7.84 0.05 41.48
N ILE A 608 8.37 -0.59 40.43
CA ILE A 608 9.41 -1.62 40.60
C ILE A 608 10.65 -1.00 41.27
N ARG A 609 11.07 0.20 40.85
CA ARG A 609 12.20 0.91 41.46
C ARG A 609 11.92 1.29 42.91
N LEU A 610 10.72 1.78 43.21
CA LEU A 610 10.27 2.04 44.58
C LEU A 610 10.38 0.77 45.45
N SER A 611 9.94 -0.39 44.94
CA SER A 611 10.01 -1.67 45.67
C SER A 611 11.44 -2.13 45.95
N LEU A 612 12.39 -1.76 45.07
CA LEU A 612 13.80 -2.12 45.19
C LEU A 612 14.57 -1.18 46.10
N SER A 613 14.08 0.05 46.31
CA SER A 613 14.79 1.02 47.13
C SER A 613 14.81 0.59 48.59
N SER A 614 16.02 0.57 49.16
CA SER A 614 16.20 0.30 50.59
C SER A 614 15.73 1.47 51.45
N TYR A 615 15.86 2.71 50.95
CA TYR A 615 15.49 3.93 51.68
C TYR A 615 14.01 4.06 51.92
N PHE A 616 13.19 3.72 50.92
CA PHE A 616 11.75 3.91 51.01
C PHE A 616 11.03 2.80 51.78
N ARG A 617 11.73 1.77 52.30
CA ARG A 617 11.10 0.74 53.13
C ARG A 617 10.40 1.32 54.36
N VAL A 618 9.28 0.74 54.74
CA VAL A 618 8.44 1.25 55.84
C VAL A 618 9.23 1.37 57.15
N GLU A 619 10.07 0.37 57.46
CA GLU A 619 10.89 0.35 58.67
C GLU A 619 11.94 1.48 58.69
N ASN A 620 12.57 1.76 57.54
CA ASN A 620 13.62 2.78 57.43
C ASN A 620 13.04 4.18 57.46
N LEU A 621 11.89 4.41 56.81
CA LEU A 621 11.21 5.71 56.84
C LEU A 621 10.74 6.10 58.24
N LYS A 622 10.20 5.15 59.02
CA LYS A 622 9.84 5.37 60.43
C LYS A 622 11.01 5.83 61.29
N GLN A 623 12.25 5.50 60.91
CA GLN A 623 13.46 5.92 61.61
C GLN A 623 14.00 7.27 61.12
N MET A 624 13.64 7.71 59.92
CA MET A 624 14.22 8.88 59.25
C MET A 624 13.32 10.11 59.26
N VAL A 625 11.99 9.95 59.28
CA VAL A 625 11.03 11.05 59.13
C VAL A 625 9.81 10.82 60.05
N GLU A 626 9.32 11.87 60.72
CA GLU A 626 8.10 11.82 61.56
C GLU A 626 6.79 11.83 60.74
N GLU A 627 6.87 11.96 59.41
CA GLU A 627 5.70 12.00 58.52
C GLU A 627 5.22 10.60 58.14
N GLU A 628 4.03 10.27 58.60
CA GLU A 628 3.41 8.95 58.41
C GLU A 628 2.91 8.68 56.98
N LYS A 629 2.92 9.67 56.06
CA LYS A 629 2.26 9.57 54.73
C LYS A 629 3.17 9.77 53.52
N LEU A 630 4.49 9.68 53.70
CA LEU A 630 5.46 9.98 52.64
C LEU A 630 5.34 9.03 51.44
N ARG A 631 5.11 7.72 51.66
CA ARG A 631 5.05 6.75 50.56
C ARG A 631 3.78 6.92 49.76
N SER A 632 2.63 7.11 50.42
CA SER A 632 1.38 7.41 49.73
C SER A 632 1.49 8.67 48.87
N THR A 633 2.08 9.74 49.42
CA THR A 633 2.33 10.99 48.65
C THR A 633 3.22 10.76 47.43
N LEU A 634 4.29 9.97 47.58
CA LEU A 634 5.18 9.65 46.46
C LEU A 634 4.47 8.82 45.38
N VAL A 635 3.71 7.78 45.78
CA VAL A 635 2.94 6.95 44.84
C VAL A 635 1.88 7.77 44.11
N GLU A 636 1.18 8.68 44.80
CA GLU A 636 0.24 9.61 44.19
C GLU A 636 0.92 10.55 43.17
N LYS A 637 2.12 11.05 43.48
CA LYS A 637 2.89 11.88 42.53
C LYS A 637 3.36 11.10 41.31
N LEU A 638 3.83 9.86 41.48
CA LEU A 638 4.21 8.99 40.37
C LEU A 638 2.98 8.63 39.51
N LEU A 639 1.83 8.43 40.13
CA LEU A 639 0.54 8.19 39.47
C LEU A 639 0.14 9.39 38.60
N GLU A 640 0.19 10.60 39.16
CA GLU A 640 -0.11 11.85 38.43
C GLU A 640 0.81 12.05 37.22
N VAL A 641 2.12 11.86 37.41
CA VAL A 641 3.13 11.98 36.33
C VAL A 641 2.87 10.95 35.23
N SER A 642 2.56 9.71 35.59
CA SER A 642 2.30 8.63 34.63
C SER A 642 1.02 8.88 33.84
N LYS A 643 -0.02 9.40 34.51
CA LYS A 643 -1.29 9.78 33.87
C LYS A 643 -1.08 10.90 32.88
N ASP A 644 -0.39 11.96 33.30
CA ASP A 644 -0.06 13.09 32.44
C ASP A 644 0.76 12.64 31.21
N PHE A 645 1.78 11.80 31.43
CA PHE A 645 2.59 11.25 30.33
C PHE A 645 1.73 10.48 29.30
N ALA A 646 0.76 9.70 29.75
CA ALA A 646 -0.13 8.96 28.87
C ALA A 646 -1.11 9.86 28.10
N THR A 647 -1.60 10.96 28.67
CA THR A 647 -2.67 11.80 28.09
C THR A 647 -2.18 13.05 27.36
N ARG A 648 -0.89 13.42 27.45
CA ARG A 648 -0.28 14.63 26.84
C ARG A 648 -0.64 14.85 25.36
N SER A 649 -0.60 13.80 24.54
CA SER A 649 -0.88 13.90 23.09
C SER A 649 -2.34 14.28 22.79
N VAL A 650 -3.27 13.91 23.66
CA VAL A 650 -4.70 14.23 23.54
C VAL A 650 -4.95 15.70 23.88
N HIS A 651 -4.27 16.23 24.91
CA HIS A 651 -4.39 17.64 25.30
C HIS A 651 -3.86 18.59 24.21
N ALA A 652 -2.82 18.20 23.47
CA ALA A 652 -2.35 18.95 22.31
C ALA A 652 -3.43 18.99 21.20
N LYS A 653 -4.07 17.85 20.91
CA LYS A 653 -5.13 17.75 19.89
C LYS A 653 -6.42 18.53 20.25
N ALA A 654 -6.84 18.50 21.51
CA ALA A 654 -8.00 19.28 21.97
C ALA A 654 -7.75 20.79 21.94
N THR A 655 -6.48 21.21 22.14
CA THR A 655 -6.08 22.62 22.03
C THR A 655 -6.04 23.06 20.56
N GLN A 656 -5.59 22.19 19.64
CA GLN A 656 -5.66 22.42 18.19
C GLN A 656 -7.09 22.55 17.66
N LEU A 657 -8.04 21.74 18.15
CA LEU A 657 -9.45 21.84 17.72
C LEU A 657 -10.09 23.16 18.13
N LYS A 658 -9.74 23.69 19.30
CA LYS A 658 -10.23 25.01 19.77
C LYS A 658 -9.64 26.18 18.98
N SER A 659 -8.44 26.05 18.41
CA SER A 659 -7.87 27.07 17.52
C SER A 659 -8.44 27.05 16.10
N ILE A 660 -9.10 25.96 15.69
CA ILE A 660 -9.74 25.82 14.36
C ILE A 660 -11.11 26.53 14.31
N GLU A 661 -11.74 26.83 15.45
CA GLU A 661 -13.00 27.60 15.51
C GLU A 661 -12.82 29.12 15.23
N VAL A 662 -11.59 29.56 14.93
CA VAL A 662 -11.31 30.95 14.49
C VAL A 662 -11.05 30.94 12.98
N ASP A 663 -11.98 31.53 12.23
CA ASP A 663 -12.01 31.58 10.76
C ASP A 663 -10.73 32.16 10.14
N SER A 664 -9.87 31.30 9.59
CA SER A 664 -9.08 31.57 8.37
C SER A 664 -8.37 30.30 7.89
N LEU A 665 -8.67 29.89 6.65
CA LEU A 665 -8.14 28.69 5.99
C LEU A 665 -6.68 28.79 5.50
N ASP A 666 -5.97 29.87 5.83
CA ASP A 666 -4.57 30.05 5.47
C ASP A 666 -3.71 30.15 6.74
N SER A 667 -2.68 29.30 6.82
CA SER A 667 -1.74 29.08 7.93
C SER A 667 -2.23 28.21 9.10
N ILE A 668 -2.23 26.89 8.91
CA ILE A 668 -2.22 25.92 10.02
C ILE A 668 -0.84 26.03 10.72
N GLU A 669 -0.68 26.99 11.62
CA GLU A 669 0.41 26.91 12.61
C GLU A 669 0.10 25.77 13.57
N ILE A 670 0.94 24.73 13.52
CA ILE A 670 0.87 23.55 14.39
C ILE A 670 1.21 24.00 15.81
N ASN A 671 0.23 24.51 16.55
CA ASN A 671 0.38 24.80 17.98
C ASN A 671 0.19 23.51 18.79
N VAL A 672 1.12 22.56 18.64
CA VAL A 672 1.38 21.55 19.67
C VAL A 672 1.83 22.34 20.88
N LYS A 673 1.11 22.28 22.01
CA LYS A 673 1.59 22.85 23.28
C LYS A 673 3.05 22.46 23.45
N SER A 674 3.94 23.44 23.37
CA SER A 674 5.36 23.20 23.52
C SER A 674 5.57 22.60 24.92
N TRP A 675 6.62 21.80 25.10
CA TRP A 675 7.14 21.50 26.45
C TRP A 675 7.29 22.77 27.28
N ASP A 676 7.49 23.90 26.61
CA ASP A 676 7.60 25.21 27.19
C ASP A 676 6.32 25.69 27.92
N ASP A 677 5.14 25.30 27.46
CA ASP A 677 3.87 25.80 28.02
C ASP A 677 3.38 24.98 29.22
N SER A 678 4.09 23.92 29.59
CA SER A 678 3.66 22.93 30.58
C SER A 678 4.66 22.83 31.74
N ASN A 679 4.38 23.52 32.86
CA ASN A 679 5.21 23.44 34.07
C ASN A 679 4.78 22.26 34.96
N HIS A 680 5.16 21.04 34.59
CA HIS A 680 4.90 19.85 35.37
C HIS A 680 6.07 19.51 36.30
N LEU A 681 5.80 19.30 37.59
CA LEU A 681 6.73 18.65 38.51
C LEU A 681 6.80 17.16 38.12
N LEU A 682 7.92 16.75 37.54
CA LEU A 682 8.22 15.36 37.21
C LEU A 682 9.02 14.74 38.34
N VAL A 683 8.44 13.78 39.04
CA VAL A 683 9.12 12.97 40.05
C VAL A 683 9.38 11.59 39.47
N PHE A 684 10.62 11.11 39.51
CA PHE A 684 10.98 9.78 39.01
C PHE A 684 12.23 9.22 39.71
N PHE A 685 12.35 7.89 39.71
CA PHE A 685 13.52 7.17 40.16
C PHE A 685 14.59 7.11 39.06
N MET A 686 15.85 7.30 39.45
CA MET A 686 16.97 7.27 38.49
C MET A 686 17.22 5.86 37.97
N SER A 687 17.52 5.75 36.67
CA SER A 687 17.67 4.44 36.00
C SER A 687 18.82 3.61 36.57
N GLN A 688 19.93 4.26 36.87
CA GLN A 688 21.18 3.66 37.35
C GLN A 688 21.30 3.59 38.88
N ASN A 689 20.41 4.26 39.63
CA ASN A 689 20.43 4.27 41.08
C ASN A 689 19.01 4.28 41.64
N PRO A 690 18.39 3.11 41.88
CA PRO A 690 17.00 3.01 42.36
C PRO A 690 16.80 3.58 43.77
N ASP A 691 17.88 3.87 44.50
CA ASP A 691 17.84 4.55 45.79
C ASP A 691 17.81 6.09 45.67
N SER A 692 17.82 6.64 44.46
CA SER A 692 17.78 8.08 44.21
C SER A 692 16.53 8.49 43.46
N ILE A 693 15.84 9.51 43.99
CA ILE A 693 14.71 10.19 43.34
C ILE A 693 15.20 11.52 42.77
N CYS A 694 14.73 11.83 41.56
CA CYS A 694 14.90 13.13 40.94
C CYS A 694 13.54 13.83 40.83
N ALA A 695 13.54 15.13 41.08
CA ALA A 695 12.41 16.02 40.86
C ALA A 695 12.82 17.08 39.85
N LEU A 696 12.13 17.11 38.70
CA LEU A 696 12.40 18.04 37.62
C LEU A 696 11.20 18.96 37.43
N TYR A 697 11.45 20.26 37.42
CA TYR A 697 10.45 21.30 37.19
C TYR A 697 11.10 22.45 36.44
N ARG A 698 10.32 23.16 35.62
CA ARG A 698 10.80 24.27 34.80
C ARG A 698 10.69 25.62 35.51
N ASP A 699 9.60 25.86 36.24
CA ASP A 699 9.42 27.05 37.08
C ASP A 699 8.96 26.64 38.47
N LYS A 700 9.77 26.94 39.47
CA LYS A 700 9.52 26.66 40.88
C LYS A 700 8.26 27.35 41.40
N ASN A 701 7.92 28.53 40.87
CA ASN A 701 6.79 29.32 41.34
C ASN A 701 5.44 28.76 40.90
N LYS A 702 5.43 27.86 39.90
CA LYS A 702 4.23 27.17 39.41
C LYS A 702 4.08 25.74 39.95
N VAL A 703 5.00 25.28 40.80
CA VAL A 703 4.87 24.02 41.55
C VAL A 703 4.06 24.28 42.82
N ASP A 704 3.05 23.44 43.10
CA ASP A 704 2.22 23.58 44.30
C ASP A 704 3.08 23.69 45.56
N LYS A 705 2.85 24.72 46.39
CA LYS A 705 3.65 24.97 47.60
C LYS A 705 3.62 23.77 48.56
N ASN A 706 2.55 23.00 48.57
CA ASN A 706 2.42 21.77 49.37
C ASN A 706 3.40 20.65 48.97
N SER A 707 3.95 20.68 47.74
CA SER A 707 4.92 19.68 47.24
C SER A 707 6.33 19.85 47.82
N LEU A 708 6.65 21.05 48.33
CA LEU A 708 8.01 21.44 48.76
C LEU A 708 8.03 22.03 50.19
N THR A 709 6.90 22.02 50.91
CA THR A 709 6.76 22.71 52.21
C THR A 709 7.05 21.86 53.43
N ASN A 710 7.27 20.54 53.29
CA ASN A 710 7.70 19.69 54.40
C ASN A 710 9.21 19.88 54.66
N ARG A 711 9.53 21.06 55.19
CA ARG A 711 10.86 21.43 55.69
C ARG A 711 10.97 20.93 57.14
N PRO A 712 12.05 20.22 57.52
CA PRO A 712 12.35 20.01 58.94
C PRO A 712 12.56 21.38 59.63
N GLN A 713 11.84 21.64 60.73
CA GLN A 713 12.04 22.86 61.52
C GLN A 713 13.43 22.87 62.15
N LYS A 714 14.07 24.05 62.15
CA LYS A 714 15.42 24.29 62.66
C LYS A 714 15.45 24.18 64.19
N LEU A 715 15.74 23.00 64.74
CA LEU A 715 16.02 22.84 66.16
C LEU A 715 17.35 23.54 66.52
N LYS A 716 17.27 24.63 67.28
CA LYS A 716 18.41 25.31 67.90
C LYS A 716 18.99 24.42 69.01
N ARG A 717 19.90 23.51 68.64
CA ARG A 717 21.08 23.00 69.39
C ARG A 717 21.46 21.61 68.87
N ASN A 718 22.28 21.55 67.83
CA ASN A 718 23.03 20.34 67.53
C ASN A 718 24.28 20.31 68.42
N ARG A 719 24.30 19.42 69.41
CA ARG A 719 25.59 18.85 69.87
C ARG A 719 26.02 17.88 68.77
N TYR A 720 27.16 18.14 68.15
CA TYR A 720 27.83 17.18 67.27
C TYR A 720 28.21 15.93 68.08
N PRO A 721 27.94 14.71 67.61
CA PRO A 721 28.60 13.53 68.14
C PRO A 721 30.07 13.55 67.72
N ILE A 722 30.93 13.37 68.71
CA ILE A 722 32.37 13.16 68.56
C ILE A 722 32.61 11.83 67.85
N GLU A 723 33.64 11.81 66.99
CA GLU A 723 34.02 10.75 66.04
C GLU A 723 34.55 9.46 66.70
N GLY A 724 34.43 8.35 65.95
CA GLY A 724 35.33 7.20 65.95
C GLY A 724 35.81 6.92 64.51
N PRO A 725 36.97 6.27 64.28
CA PRO A 725 37.79 6.55 63.11
C PRO A 725 37.44 5.70 61.88
N GLY A 726 37.22 6.36 60.73
CA GLY A 726 37.57 5.80 59.43
C GLY A 726 36.61 6.01 58.26
N TYR A 727 35.30 6.19 58.48
CA TYR A 727 34.34 6.46 57.40
C TYR A 727 33.09 7.19 57.91
N PRO A 728 32.57 8.22 57.21
CA PRO A 728 31.30 8.83 57.59
C PRO A 728 30.18 7.80 57.55
N SER A 729 29.33 7.76 58.58
CA SER A 729 28.17 6.86 58.63
C SER A 729 27.25 7.12 57.43
N ILE A 730 26.52 6.09 56.99
CA ILE A 730 25.56 6.20 55.87
C ILE A 730 24.55 7.32 56.12
N GLN A 731 24.14 7.55 57.38
CA GLN A 731 23.33 8.70 57.79
C GLN A 731 23.98 10.06 57.48
N MET A 732 25.27 10.23 57.75
CA MET A 732 25.98 11.49 57.48
C MET A 732 26.14 11.71 55.97
N ARG A 733 26.34 10.65 55.18
CA ARG A 733 26.41 10.73 53.72
C ARG A 733 25.07 11.08 53.09
N CYS A 734 23.97 10.57 53.63
CA CYS A 734 22.61 10.86 53.14
C CYS A 734 22.14 12.27 53.49
N ILE A 735 22.49 12.78 54.68
CA ILE A 735 22.22 14.18 55.07
C ILE A 735 23.03 15.14 54.20
N VAL A 736 24.30 14.82 53.93
CA VAL A 736 25.14 15.61 53.01
C VAL A 736 24.62 15.53 51.57
N LEU A 737 24.16 14.37 51.08
CA LEU A 737 23.64 14.23 49.72
C LEU A 737 22.29 14.95 49.52
N ALA A 738 21.36 14.83 50.48
CA ALA A 738 20.08 15.53 50.46
C ALA A 738 20.26 17.06 50.60
N LEU A 739 21.23 17.51 51.42
CA LEU A 739 21.61 18.92 51.51
C LEU A 739 22.32 19.41 50.24
N CYS A 740 23.17 18.60 49.59
CA CYS A 740 23.82 18.93 48.32
C CYS A 740 22.82 19.01 47.15
N LEU A 741 21.80 18.16 47.12
CA LEU A 741 20.72 18.22 46.12
C LEU A 741 19.81 19.43 46.33
N CYS A 742 19.55 19.83 47.59
CA CYS A 742 18.88 21.09 47.90
C CYS A 742 19.76 22.33 47.65
N TYR A 743 21.09 22.19 47.76
CA TYR A 743 22.04 23.28 47.55
C TYR A 743 22.35 23.52 46.07
N GLN A 744 22.40 22.48 45.23
CA GLN A 744 22.53 22.67 43.77
C GLN A 744 21.30 23.33 43.13
N SER A 745 20.11 23.17 43.70
CA SER A 745 18.93 23.98 43.32
C SER A 745 19.06 25.47 43.69
N ARG A 746 20.03 25.86 44.54
CA ARG A 746 20.25 27.26 44.96
C ARG A 746 21.38 27.97 44.23
N ILE A 747 22.27 27.24 43.53
CA ILE A 747 23.44 27.86 42.88
C ILE A 747 23.07 28.60 41.58
N TYR A 748 21.90 28.38 41.00
CA TYR A 748 21.42 29.13 39.83
C TYR A 748 20.51 30.33 40.16
N ASP A 749 20.26 30.63 41.44
CA ASP A 749 19.61 31.88 41.88
C ASP A 749 20.64 33.01 42.16
N GLN A 750 21.85 32.93 41.59
CA GLN A 750 22.83 34.03 41.60
C GLN A 750 23.44 34.21 40.20
N GLU A 751 22.64 34.74 39.28
CA GLU A 751 23.03 35.77 38.29
C GLU A 751 21.76 36.31 37.62
N GLU A 752 20.93 37.00 38.42
CA GLU A 752 20.28 38.31 38.23
C GLU A 752 19.13 38.50 39.23
#